data_AF-A0A1V6EJ11-F1
#
_entry.id   AF-A0A1V6EJ11-F1
#
_cell.length_a   1.000
_cell.length_b   1.000
_cell.length_c   1.000
_cell.angle_alpha   90.00
_cell.angle_beta   90.00
_cell.angle_gamma   90.00
#
_symmetry.space_group_name_H-M   'P 1'
#
loop_
_entity.id
_entity.type
_entity.pdbx_description
1 polymer ?
#
loop_
_entity_poly.entity_id
_entity_poly.type
_entity_poly.pdbx_seq_one_letter_code
_entity_poly.pdbx_strand_id
1 'polypeptide(L)'
;MIHDTLFLRTRINAMCLLLAMFVSFTVFAADPNPPSIRGGGAWPIRRQWTPAETQHYAKWVERLFDMKTKGNVEQRTAKLERMLTDPEMNLLQQPEFLGEGSNPQLPLGIIRTMHSMLDCAKFTAFIPAYYAYRRALPWITATVYSGERGVDVRISSFNYPTGGANSFKYGSLSAFFNAAVGHFISGNYRVNLTGKSAELSDTVPVALNRQYLLPGCMNYLDGHCLVLAKVTEYGELYFLNCSTTKTRDIFTYNGMNAVGGITPRGSDPEDEWMGCFQGLRVLRYPIADTNSQGVVTRVRRRTDAEMREFGFSTEQYDVVRQMYTSHEIEEDGLKPQSLHDLIRLRMKTVERIKPAAFIASYCDEILTAFLEREWFIQDAWEDVRKNGPIVYPEDLDNENIFQALGRWETWSSPSSDVDRRNKYFYLADWMEYAVRMFGMKPSFVDLTGLEAYAINSQADLAAAMIAEKNRHFKEKSLEYTHSSGKKFTLTLADIETRLYDLSFDPNHPPELRWGAPPDSPEREGMPQTYTPLPKGQKVPADEAYRLQFFYRTLCQRETTSSYLVGMYTEGFPIRDKLDAQVGKWSYATEPLLHPVEEGEPEPSLTPANPSAIPQLTPDEQEPKDTGDPGTAGRSRSGRIGRGGRRTRR
;
A
#
# COMPACT_ATOMS: atom_id res chain seq x y z
N MET A 1 42.79 -6.98 -74.02
CA MET A 1 41.90 -7.82 -74.83
C MET A 1 40.54 -7.77 -74.14
N ILE A 2 39.77 -6.71 -74.30
CA ILE A 2 39.02 -6.22 -75.48
C ILE A 2 37.75 -7.08 -75.73
N HIS A 3 36.62 -6.36 -75.82
CA HIS A 3 35.31 -6.65 -76.44
C HIS A 3 34.25 -7.30 -75.56
N ASP A 4 33.02 -6.78 -75.41
CA ASP A 4 32.32 -5.65 -76.07
C ASP A 4 31.05 -5.29 -75.25
N THR A 5 30.82 -4.02 -74.85
CA THR A 5 30.09 -2.94 -75.56
C THR A 5 28.60 -3.26 -75.85
N LEU A 6 27.61 -2.37 -75.73
CA LEU A 6 27.57 -0.94 -76.01
C LEU A 6 26.22 -0.30 -75.56
N PHE A 7 26.22 1.04 -75.46
CA PHE A 7 25.10 2.01 -75.57
C PHE A 7 24.22 2.32 -74.33
N LEU A 8 23.80 3.55 -74.02
CA LEU A 8 24.13 4.93 -74.45
C LEU A 8 23.38 5.90 -73.51
N ARG A 9 24.13 6.76 -72.80
CA ARG A 9 23.91 8.21 -72.58
C ARG A 9 22.47 8.77 -72.38
N THR A 10 22.27 9.41 -71.20
CA THR A 10 21.76 10.80 -70.95
C THR A 10 20.36 11.19 -71.48
N ARG A 11 19.42 11.89 -70.82
CA ARG A 11 19.28 12.79 -69.64
C ARG A 11 17.79 12.75 -69.25
N ILE A 12 17.44 13.01 -67.98
CA ILE A 12 16.46 14.03 -67.54
C ILE A 12 16.52 14.08 -66.00
N ASN A 13 16.71 15.28 -65.48
CA ASN A 13 16.71 15.63 -64.06
C ASN A 13 15.30 15.46 -63.46
N ALA A 14 15.20 14.89 -62.26
CA ALA A 14 14.28 15.39 -61.23
C ALA A 14 14.67 14.82 -59.86
N MET A 15 15.10 15.73 -58.99
CA MET A 15 15.27 15.56 -57.56
C MET A 15 13.90 15.27 -56.93
N CYS A 16 13.77 14.20 -56.17
CA CYS A 16 12.70 14.02 -55.19
C CYS A 16 13.28 13.33 -53.95
N LEU A 17 13.49 14.14 -52.90
CA LEU A 17 13.61 13.67 -51.53
C LEU A 17 12.42 12.76 -51.22
N LEU A 18 12.67 11.48 -50.97
CA LEU A 18 11.72 10.64 -50.27
C LEU A 18 12.03 10.74 -48.78
N LEU A 19 11.23 11.58 -48.11
CA LEU A 19 11.02 11.54 -46.67
C LEU A 19 10.66 10.09 -46.30
N ALA A 20 11.54 9.40 -45.59
CA ALA A 20 11.19 8.16 -44.93
C ALA A 20 10.25 8.49 -43.76
N MET A 21 8.94 8.48 -44.02
CA MET A 21 7.96 8.37 -42.95
C MET A 21 8.15 7.00 -42.29
N PHE A 22 8.72 7.00 -41.09
CA PHE A 22 8.53 5.91 -40.13
C PHE A 22 7.05 5.87 -39.75
N VAL A 23 6.26 5.09 -40.48
CA VAL A 23 4.95 4.66 -40.02
C VAL A 23 5.20 3.57 -38.99
N SER A 24 5.18 3.94 -37.71
CA SER A 24 5.05 2.99 -36.61
C SER A 24 3.71 2.28 -36.75
N PHE A 25 3.71 1.11 -37.40
CA PHE A 25 2.59 0.18 -37.28
C PHE A 25 2.63 -0.40 -35.86
N THR A 26 1.85 0.17 -34.95
CA THR A 26 1.47 -0.53 -33.72
C THR A 26 0.64 -1.73 -34.12
N VAL A 27 1.26 -2.92 -34.15
CA VAL A 27 0.55 -4.19 -34.26
C VAL A 27 -0.27 -4.33 -32.97
N PHE A 28 -1.56 -3.99 -33.05
CA PHE A 28 -2.49 -4.19 -31.94
C PHE A 28 -2.68 -5.70 -31.74
N ALA A 29 -2.51 -6.17 -30.50
CA ALA A 29 -2.78 -7.55 -30.15
C ALA A 29 -4.28 -7.86 -30.31
N ALA A 30 -4.62 -9.05 -30.81
CA ALA A 30 -6.00 -9.51 -30.91
C ALA A 30 -6.71 -9.54 -29.54
N ASP A 31 -8.04 -9.35 -29.51
CA ASP A 31 -8.86 -9.48 -28.28
C ASP A 31 -8.53 -10.83 -27.59
N PRO A 32 -8.00 -10.83 -26.35
CA PRO A 32 -7.54 -12.05 -25.69
C PRO A 32 -8.67 -13.02 -25.35
N ASN A 33 -9.92 -12.61 -25.47
CA ASN A 33 -11.10 -13.38 -25.09
C ASN A 33 -12.30 -12.95 -25.93
N PRO A 34 -12.37 -13.30 -27.21
CA PRO A 34 -13.51 -12.92 -28.05
C PRO A 34 -14.84 -13.50 -27.51
N PRO A 35 -15.99 -12.89 -27.83
CA PRO A 35 -17.31 -13.41 -27.46
C PRO A 35 -17.48 -14.88 -27.87
N SER A 36 -17.83 -15.73 -26.90
CA SER A 36 -17.91 -17.19 -27.09
C SER A 36 -19.17 -17.82 -26.50
N ILE A 37 -19.92 -17.09 -25.66
CA ILE A 37 -21.15 -17.56 -25.01
C ILE A 37 -22.29 -16.57 -25.20
N ARG A 38 -23.52 -16.98 -24.87
CA ARG A 38 -24.73 -16.17 -25.03
C ARG A 38 -25.62 -16.28 -23.79
N GLY A 39 -25.66 -15.23 -22.98
CA GLY A 39 -26.48 -15.15 -21.77
C GLY A 39 -27.11 -13.77 -21.60
N GLY A 40 -28.16 -13.70 -20.79
CA GLY A 40 -28.81 -12.47 -20.36
C GLY A 40 -28.60 -12.19 -18.88
N GLY A 41 -29.46 -11.34 -18.33
CA GLY A 41 -29.40 -10.89 -16.94
C GLY A 41 -29.30 -9.37 -16.87
N ALA A 42 -28.52 -8.87 -15.91
CA ALA A 42 -28.32 -7.43 -15.71
C ALA A 42 -27.66 -6.77 -16.94
N TRP A 43 -26.91 -7.57 -17.71
CA TRP A 43 -26.35 -7.24 -19.02
C TRP A 43 -26.20 -8.51 -19.87
N PRO A 44 -26.05 -8.40 -21.20
CA PRO A 44 -25.64 -9.51 -22.05
C PRO A 44 -24.30 -10.10 -21.60
N ILE A 45 -24.29 -11.40 -21.28
CA ILE A 45 -23.08 -12.15 -20.94
C ILE A 45 -22.60 -12.86 -22.21
N ARG A 46 -21.38 -12.55 -22.64
CA ARG A 46 -20.82 -13.03 -23.90
C ARG A 46 -19.43 -13.63 -23.79
N ARG A 47 -18.77 -13.46 -22.65
CA ARG A 47 -17.42 -13.96 -22.36
C ARG A 47 -17.38 -14.71 -21.04
N GLN A 48 -16.33 -15.50 -20.87
CA GLN A 48 -15.98 -16.18 -19.62
C GLN A 48 -14.72 -15.56 -19.04
N TRP A 49 -14.59 -15.50 -17.71
CA TRP A 49 -13.31 -15.19 -17.08
C TRP A 49 -12.29 -16.28 -17.39
N THR A 50 -11.15 -15.91 -17.96
CA THR A 50 -10.01 -16.79 -18.29
C THR A 50 -8.71 -16.17 -17.77
N PRO A 51 -7.61 -16.92 -17.63
CA PRO A 51 -6.31 -16.33 -17.27
C PRO A 51 -5.92 -15.18 -18.20
N ALA A 52 -6.16 -15.30 -19.51
CA ALA A 52 -5.91 -14.25 -20.49
C ALA A 52 -6.77 -12.99 -20.22
N GLU A 53 -8.05 -13.15 -19.87
CA GLU A 53 -8.90 -12.02 -19.47
C GLU A 53 -8.44 -11.37 -18.16
N THR A 54 -7.92 -12.14 -17.20
CA THR A 54 -7.37 -11.56 -15.96
C THR A 54 -6.11 -10.73 -16.20
N GLN A 55 -5.26 -11.12 -17.16
CA GLN A 55 -4.13 -10.30 -17.61
C GLN A 55 -4.61 -9.03 -18.33
N HIS A 56 -5.69 -9.13 -19.11
CA HIS A 56 -6.32 -7.97 -19.74
C HIS A 56 -6.92 -7.00 -18.71
N TYR A 57 -7.55 -7.53 -17.66
CA TYR A 57 -8.03 -6.76 -16.52
C TYR A 57 -6.89 -6.06 -15.77
N ALA A 58 -5.78 -6.76 -15.56
CA ALA A 58 -4.61 -6.20 -14.89
C ALA A 58 -4.04 -4.98 -15.64
N LYS A 59 -3.89 -5.08 -16.98
CA LYS A 59 -3.46 -3.94 -17.82
C LYS A 59 -4.38 -2.73 -17.70
N TRP A 60 -5.69 -2.98 -17.59
CA TRP A 60 -6.66 -1.91 -17.40
C TRP A 60 -6.50 -1.21 -16.05
N VAL A 61 -6.37 -1.99 -14.96
CA VAL A 61 -6.17 -1.43 -13.61
C VAL A 61 -4.85 -0.64 -13.54
N GLU A 62 -3.77 -1.17 -14.10
CA GLU A 62 -2.47 -0.50 -14.13
C GLU A 62 -2.52 0.82 -14.90
N ARG A 63 -3.27 0.89 -16.00
CA ARG A 63 -3.46 2.16 -16.72
C ARG A 63 -4.16 3.22 -15.87
N LEU A 64 -5.20 2.84 -15.11
CA LEU A 64 -5.87 3.77 -14.20
C LEU A 64 -4.88 4.33 -13.18
N PHE A 65 -4.03 3.46 -12.63
CA PHE A 65 -2.97 3.86 -11.69
C PHE A 65 -1.94 4.79 -12.33
N ASP A 66 -1.45 4.46 -13.52
CA ASP A 66 -0.47 5.28 -14.22
C ASP A 66 -1.01 6.70 -14.48
N MET A 67 -2.28 6.84 -14.83
CA MET A 67 -2.88 8.17 -15.01
C MET A 67 -3.15 8.89 -13.69
N LYS A 68 -3.47 8.16 -12.62
CA LYS A 68 -3.60 8.73 -11.27
C LYS A 68 -2.28 9.21 -10.69
N THR A 69 -1.14 8.73 -11.20
CA THR A 69 0.20 9.10 -10.70
C THR A 69 0.96 10.04 -11.64
N LYS A 70 0.89 9.81 -12.95
CA LYS A 70 1.69 10.50 -13.98
C LYS A 70 0.87 11.36 -14.94
N GLY A 71 -0.46 11.36 -14.82
CA GLY A 71 -1.33 12.20 -15.63
C GLY A 71 -1.23 13.69 -15.29
N ASN A 72 -1.98 14.51 -16.01
CA ASN A 72 -2.18 15.92 -15.65
C ASN A 72 -2.91 16.07 -14.30
N VAL A 73 -3.05 17.30 -13.80
CA VAL A 73 -3.67 17.58 -12.50
C VAL A 73 -5.09 17.02 -12.43
N GLU A 74 -5.88 17.15 -13.50
CA GLU A 74 -7.25 16.66 -13.56
C GLU A 74 -7.33 15.12 -13.52
N GLN A 75 -6.40 14.44 -14.16
CA GLN A 75 -6.30 12.97 -14.15
C GLN A 75 -5.82 12.47 -12.78
N ARG A 76 -4.80 13.11 -12.20
CA ARG A 76 -4.30 12.77 -10.85
C ARG A 76 -5.34 13.01 -9.77
N THR A 77 -6.16 14.04 -9.90
CA THR A 77 -7.24 14.36 -8.93
C THR A 77 -8.58 13.71 -9.27
N ALA A 78 -8.67 12.99 -10.41
CA ALA A 78 -9.90 12.43 -10.95
C ALA A 78 -10.64 11.55 -9.94
N LYS A 79 -11.96 11.76 -9.89
CA LYS A 79 -12.92 10.92 -9.17
C LYS A 79 -13.48 9.83 -10.08
N LEU A 80 -14.37 9.00 -9.55
CA LEU A 80 -14.92 7.85 -10.27
C LEU A 80 -15.47 8.22 -11.65
N GLU A 81 -16.26 9.29 -11.77
CA GLU A 81 -16.87 9.68 -13.05
C GLU A 81 -15.82 9.89 -14.14
N ARG A 82 -14.86 10.78 -13.90
CA ARG A 82 -13.79 11.05 -14.86
C ARG A 82 -12.89 9.83 -15.06
N MET A 83 -12.55 9.12 -13.99
CA MET A 83 -11.73 7.91 -14.08
C MET A 83 -12.36 6.86 -15.01
N LEU A 84 -13.68 6.81 -15.13
CA LEU A 84 -14.39 5.89 -16.02
C LEU A 84 -14.72 6.47 -17.40
N THR A 85 -14.74 7.79 -17.59
CA THR A 85 -15.15 8.42 -18.86
C THR A 85 -14.00 9.04 -19.67
N ASP A 86 -12.86 9.33 -19.02
CA ASP A 86 -11.67 9.86 -19.67
C ASP A 86 -10.98 8.74 -20.49
N PRO A 87 -10.86 8.86 -21.83
CA PRO A 87 -10.34 7.79 -22.69
C PRO A 87 -8.83 7.58 -22.55
N GLU A 88 -8.10 8.53 -21.97
CA GLU A 88 -6.70 8.33 -21.64
C GLU A 88 -6.55 7.54 -20.34
N MET A 89 -7.46 7.70 -19.38
CA MET A 89 -7.46 6.94 -18.13
C MET A 89 -8.02 5.54 -18.30
N ASN A 90 -9.16 5.42 -18.99
CA ASN A 90 -9.90 4.18 -19.08
C ASN A 90 -9.78 3.56 -20.47
N LEU A 91 -8.90 2.56 -20.60
CA LEU A 91 -8.71 1.82 -21.86
C LEU A 91 -10.02 1.20 -22.38
N LEU A 92 -11.02 0.95 -21.53
CA LEU A 92 -12.32 0.46 -21.99
C LEU A 92 -13.10 1.50 -22.81
N GLN A 93 -12.69 2.77 -22.88
CA GLN A 93 -13.24 3.73 -23.86
C GLN A 93 -12.70 3.50 -25.27
N GLN A 94 -11.59 2.77 -25.41
CA GLN A 94 -10.94 2.51 -26.69
C GLN A 94 -11.50 1.21 -27.28
N PRO A 95 -12.15 1.24 -28.46
CA PRO A 95 -12.76 0.06 -29.05
C PRO A 95 -11.81 -1.14 -29.20
N GLU A 96 -10.54 -0.87 -29.49
CA GLU A 96 -9.49 -1.88 -29.72
C GLU A 96 -9.20 -2.67 -28.43
N PHE A 97 -9.14 -1.98 -27.29
CA PHE A 97 -8.96 -2.62 -25.99
C PHE A 97 -10.27 -3.22 -25.45
N LEU A 98 -11.40 -2.56 -25.71
CA LEU A 98 -12.72 -3.01 -25.25
C LEU A 98 -13.18 -4.29 -25.96
N GLY A 99 -12.85 -4.47 -27.23
CA GLY A 99 -13.20 -5.64 -28.04
C GLY A 99 -14.66 -5.70 -28.47
N GLU A 100 -14.94 -6.41 -29.56
CA GLU A 100 -16.28 -6.56 -30.14
C GLU A 100 -17.25 -7.28 -29.21
N GLY A 101 -18.55 -7.00 -29.30
CA GLY A 101 -19.55 -7.64 -28.44
C GLY A 101 -19.47 -7.24 -26.97
N SER A 102 -18.74 -6.19 -26.63
CA SER A 102 -18.73 -5.58 -25.29
C SER A 102 -19.99 -4.72 -25.04
N ASN A 103 -20.21 -4.34 -23.78
CA ASN A 103 -21.34 -3.51 -23.38
C ASN A 103 -21.00 -2.02 -23.44
N PRO A 104 -22.00 -1.15 -23.68
CA PRO A 104 -21.78 0.29 -23.73
C PRO A 104 -21.26 0.83 -22.39
N GLN A 105 -20.78 2.07 -22.38
CA GLN A 105 -20.43 2.76 -21.15
C GLN A 105 -21.57 2.70 -20.12
N LEU A 106 -21.21 2.53 -18.84
CA LEU A 106 -22.16 2.53 -17.75
C LEU A 106 -22.86 3.90 -17.69
N PRO A 107 -24.21 3.97 -17.60
CA PRO A 107 -24.91 5.26 -17.55
C PRO A 107 -24.40 6.16 -16.43
N LEU A 108 -24.23 7.45 -16.71
CA LEU A 108 -23.70 8.43 -15.75
C LEU A 108 -24.49 8.45 -14.42
N GLY A 109 -25.81 8.26 -14.47
CA GLY A 109 -26.64 8.18 -13.26
C GLY A 109 -26.23 7.03 -12.33
N ILE A 110 -25.85 5.88 -12.89
CA ILE A 110 -25.35 4.75 -12.10
C ILE A 110 -23.94 5.06 -11.58
N ILE A 111 -23.06 5.61 -12.42
CA ILE A 111 -21.70 5.99 -12.00
C ILE A 111 -21.75 6.96 -10.81
N ARG A 112 -22.59 7.99 -10.86
CA ARG A 112 -22.77 8.97 -9.78
C ARG A 112 -23.34 8.34 -8.51
N THR A 113 -24.30 7.43 -8.66
CA THR A 113 -24.87 6.67 -7.54
C THR A 113 -23.83 5.77 -6.88
N MET A 114 -22.99 5.10 -7.67
CA MET A 114 -21.90 4.28 -7.13
C MET A 114 -20.87 5.15 -6.42
N HIS A 115 -20.46 6.24 -7.05
CA HIS A 115 -19.50 7.19 -6.48
C HIS A 115 -19.93 7.69 -5.10
N SER A 116 -21.19 8.08 -4.92
CA SER A 116 -21.67 8.61 -3.63
C SER A 116 -21.60 7.62 -2.47
N MET A 117 -21.60 6.32 -2.78
CA MET A 117 -21.53 5.24 -1.79
C MET A 117 -20.14 4.65 -1.61
N LEU A 118 -19.15 5.01 -2.44
CA LEU A 118 -17.85 4.34 -2.40
C LEU A 118 -17.13 4.51 -1.04
N ASP A 119 -16.42 3.46 -0.67
CA ASP A 119 -15.42 3.43 0.38
C ASP A 119 -14.33 2.44 -0.08
N CYS A 120 -13.30 2.22 0.73
CA CYS A 120 -12.21 1.32 0.37
C CYS A 120 -12.71 -0.10 -0.01
N ALA A 121 -13.71 -0.64 0.69
CA ALA A 121 -14.27 -1.97 0.39
C ALA A 121 -15.13 -1.96 -0.86
N LYS A 122 -16.08 -1.03 -0.98
CA LYS A 122 -16.98 -0.92 -2.14
C LYS A 122 -16.22 -0.61 -3.42
N PHE A 123 -15.08 0.08 -3.34
CA PHE A 123 -14.19 0.27 -4.47
C PHE A 123 -13.63 -1.06 -4.99
N THR A 124 -13.21 -1.96 -4.08
CA THR A 124 -12.76 -3.32 -4.46
C THR A 124 -13.87 -4.19 -5.07
N ALA A 125 -15.14 -3.91 -4.79
CA ALA A 125 -16.28 -4.61 -5.42
C ALA A 125 -16.71 -3.96 -6.75
N PHE A 126 -16.76 -2.64 -6.81
CA PHE A 126 -17.28 -1.91 -7.96
C PHE A 126 -16.35 -1.99 -9.18
N ILE A 127 -15.04 -1.78 -9.01
CA ILE A 127 -14.08 -1.74 -10.12
C ILE A 127 -14.06 -3.03 -10.95
N PRO A 128 -13.94 -4.23 -10.36
CA PRO A 128 -14.01 -5.46 -11.14
C PRO A 128 -15.42 -5.74 -11.69
N ALA A 129 -16.50 -5.38 -10.99
CA ALA A 129 -17.86 -5.50 -11.51
C ALA A 129 -18.10 -4.59 -12.73
N TYR A 130 -17.56 -3.38 -12.73
CA TYR A 130 -17.59 -2.46 -13.87
C TYR A 130 -16.84 -3.04 -15.07
N TYR A 131 -15.64 -3.58 -14.85
CA TYR A 131 -14.89 -4.25 -15.91
C TYR A 131 -15.68 -5.44 -16.47
N ALA A 132 -16.23 -6.28 -15.60
CA ALA A 132 -17.05 -7.43 -15.97
C ALA A 132 -18.26 -7.01 -16.83
N TYR A 133 -18.95 -5.96 -16.42
CA TYR A 133 -20.03 -5.37 -17.21
C TYR A 133 -19.52 -4.93 -18.59
N ARG A 134 -18.49 -4.07 -18.66
CA ARG A 134 -17.98 -3.54 -19.93
C ARG A 134 -17.54 -4.64 -20.88
N ARG A 135 -16.85 -5.66 -20.37
CA ARG A 135 -16.36 -6.82 -21.15
C ARG A 135 -17.39 -7.93 -21.36
N ALA A 136 -18.62 -7.77 -20.88
CA ALA A 136 -19.69 -8.78 -21.01
C ALA A 136 -19.35 -10.13 -20.34
N LEU A 137 -18.71 -10.08 -19.17
CA LEU A 137 -18.36 -11.23 -18.32
C LEU A 137 -19.43 -11.45 -17.23
N PRO A 138 -19.54 -12.67 -16.66
CA PRO A 138 -20.39 -12.91 -15.48
C PRO A 138 -19.79 -12.26 -14.22
N TRP A 139 -20.65 -11.83 -13.29
CA TRP A 139 -20.23 -11.30 -11.98
C TRP A 139 -21.16 -11.75 -10.84
N ILE A 140 -20.60 -11.97 -9.65
CA ILE A 140 -21.33 -12.30 -8.43
C ILE A 140 -20.67 -11.56 -7.26
N THR A 141 -21.48 -11.06 -6.33
CA THR A 141 -21.03 -10.52 -5.04
C THR A 141 -21.85 -11.14 -3.90
N ALA A 142 -21.23 -11.52 -2.77
CA ALA A 142 -21.92 -12.08 -1.61
C ALA A 142 -22.42 -10.99 -0.66
N THR A 143 -23.44 -11.33 0.11
CA THR A 143 -23.75 -10.66 1.37
C THR A 143 -23.23 -11.53 2.51
N VAL A 144 -22.64 -10.91 3.54
CA VAL A 144 -22.11 -11.62 4.71
C VAL A 144 -22.91 -11.31 5.97
N TYR A 145 -22.87 -12.24 6.92
CA TYR A 145 -23.38 -12.07 8.27
C TYR A 145 -22.29 -12.35 9.30
N SER A 146 -22.43 -11.71 10.45
CA SER A 146 -21.51 -11.89 11.56
C SER A 146 -21.52 -13.33 12.04
N GLY A 147 -20.34 -13.92 12.17
CA GLY A 147 -20.15 -15.19 12.87
C GLY A 147 -20.48 -15.10 14.36
N GLU A 148 -20.61 -13.88 14.88
CA GLU A 148 -20.79 -13.58 16.30
C GLU A 148 -22.11 -12.86 16.57
N ARG A 149 -22.82 -13.31 17.60
CA ARG A 149 -24.13 -12.76 17.93
C ARG A 149 -24.00 -11.32 18.43
N GLY A 150 -24.66 -10.39 17.73
CA GLY A 150 -24.74 -8.98 18.13
C GLY A 150 -23.52 -8.14 17.78
N VAL A 151 -22.55 -8.70 17.06
CA VAL A 151 -21.34 -7.99 16.62
C VAL A 151 -21.52 -7.51 15.18
N ASP A 152 -21.12 -6.28 14.89
CA ASP A 152 -21.16 -5.74 13.54
C ASP A 152 -20.20 -6.50 12.60
N VAL A 153 -20.69 -6.85 11.42
CA VAL A 153 -19.97 -7.58 10.35
C VAL A 153 -18.62 -6.96 9.95
N ARG A 154 -18.39 -5.67 10.21
CA ARG A 154 -17.13 -4.99 9.89
C ARG A 154 -16.02 -5.29 10.89
N ILE A 155 -16.38 -5.64 12.14
CA ILE A 155 -15.46 -5.78 13.28
C ILE A 155 -15.48 -7.17 13.92
N SER A 156 -16.36 -8.07 13.46
CA SER A 156 -16.39 -9.45 13.91
C SER A 156 -15.05 -10.17 13.67
N SER A 157 -14.76 -11.15 14.50
CA SER A 157 -13.61 -12.05 14.35
C SER A 157 -13.69 -12.89 13.07
N PHE A 158 -14.91 -13.27 12.65
CA PHE A 158 -15.18 -13.90 11.37
C PHE A 158 -16.63 -13.68 10.93
N ASN A 159 -16.88 -13.90 9.64
CA ASN A 159 -18.17 -13.81 8.97
C ASN A 159 -18.43 -15.07 8.15
N TYR A 160 -19.70 -15.33 7.85
CA TYR A 160 -20.08 -16.32 6.85
C TYR A 160 -20.82 -15.65 5.68
N PRO A 161 -20.42 -15.95 4.43
CA PRO A 161 -21.13 -15.47 3.26
C PRO A 161 -22.45 -16.22 3.09
N THR A 162 -23.38 -15.54 2.45
CA THR A 162 -24.68 -16.08 2.06
C THR A 162 -24.89 -15.84 0.57
N GLY A 163 -26.13 -15.90 0.10
CA GLY A 163 -26.46 -15.42 -1.23
C GLY A 163 -26.01 -13.96 -1.46
N GLY A 164 -26.25 -13.47 -2.66
CA GLY A 164 -25.98 -12.07 -2.99
C GLY A 164 -26.31 -11.76 -4.44
N ALA A 165 -25.76 -10.67 -4.96
CA ALA A 165 -26.00 -10.25 -6.32
C ALA A 165 -25.35 -11.22 -7.31
N ASN A 166 -26.09 -11.62 -8.35
CA ASN A 166 -25.61 -12.51 -9.41
C ASN A 166 -26.07 -11.94 -10.75
N SER A 167 -25.15 -11.59 -11.64
CA SER A 167 -25.47 -10.82 -12.85
C SER A 167 -26.48 -11.52 -13.75
N PHE A 168 -26.55 -12.85 -13.74
CA PHE A 168 -27.50 -13.64 -14.53
C PHE A 168 -28.94 -13.61 -13.98
N LYS A 169 -29.13 -13.25 -12.70
CA LYS A 169 -30.43 -13.30 -12.01
C LYS A 169 -31.15 -11.95 -11.91
N TYR A 170 -30.54 -10.87 -12.38
CA TYR A 170 -31.09 -9.53 -12.29
C TYR A 170 -31.62 -9.09 -13.64
N GLY A 171 -32.75 -8.37 -13.68
CA GLY A 171 -33.30 -7.81 -14.93
C GLY A 171 -32.85 -6.37 -15.23
N SER A 172 -32.04 -5.77 -14.35
CA SER A 172 -31.66 -4.36 -14.42
C SER A 172 -30.23 -4.15 -13.95
N LEU A 173 -29.49 -3.34 -14.71
CA LEU A 173 -28.14 -2.92 -14.41
C LEU A 173 -28.07 -2.14 -13.08
N SER A 174 -28.98 -1.18 -12.88
CA SER A 174 -29.05 -0.38 -11.66
C SER A 174 -29.37 -1.25 -10.44
N ALA A 175 -30.33 -2.17 -10.56
CA ALA A 175 -30.69 -3.07 -9.47
C ALA A 175 -29.52 -3.98 -9.08
N PHE A 176 -28.77 -4.48 -10.08
CA PHE A 176 -27.58 -5.26 -9.83
C PHE A 176 -26.50 -4.47 -9.10
N PHE A 177 -26.10 -3.30 -9.61
CA PHE A 177 -25.02 -2.52 -8.99
C PHE A 177 -25.38 -2.03 -7.58
N ASN A 178 -26.63 -1.64 -7.35
CA ASN A 178 -27.10 -1.29 -6.01
C ASN A 178 -26.98 -2.47 -5.04
N ALA A 179 -27.34 -3.69 -5.45
CA ALA A 179 -27.22 -4.86 -4.60
C ALA A 179 -25.75 -5.32 -4.44
N ALA A 180 -24.99 -5.36 -5.54
CA ALA A 180 -23.61 -5.85 -5.58
C ALA A 180 -22.65 -4.93 -4.83
N VAL A 181 -22.84 -3.62 -4.89
CA VAL A 181 -21.94 -2.64 -4.26
C VAL A 181 -22.52 -2.14 -2.95
N GLY A 182 -23.83 -1.90 -2.87
CA GLY A 182 -24.47 -1.35 -1.66
C GLY A 182 -24.34 -2.27 -0.43
N HIS A 183 -24.36 -3.59 -0.63
CA HIS A 183 -24.19 -4.57 0.45
C HIS A 183 -22.74 -5.00 0.68
N PHE A 184 -21.80 -4.57 -0.15
CA PHE A 184 -20.39 -4.93 0.02
C PHE A 184 -19.73 -4.01 1.04
N ILE A 185 -19.04 -4.63 1.99
CA ILE A 185 -18.35 -3.97 3.09
C ILE A 185 -17.04 -4.70 3.38
N SER A 186 -16.16 -4.12 4.20
CA SER A 186 -14.89 -4.76 4.57
C SER A 186 -15.07 -6.13 5.23
N GLY A 187 -16.23 -6.37 5.87
CA GLY A 187 -16.62 -7.68 6.39
C GLY A 187 -16.69 -8.80 5.35
N ASN A 188 -16.88 -8.50 4.05
CA ASN A 188 -16.86 -9.51 2.97
C ASN A 188 -15.51 -10.24 2.87
N TYR A 189 -14.44 -9.65 3.39
CA TYR A 189 -13.12 -10.28 3.44
C TYR A 189 -12.93 -11.19 4.65
N ARG A 190 -13.69 -11.02 5.75
CA ARG A 190 -13.51 -11.78 7.01
C ARG A 190 -14.11 -13.18 6.96
N VAL A 191 -13.92 -13.92 5.88
CA VAL A 191 -14.47 -15.27 5.69
C VAL A 191 -13.34 -16.29 5.86
N ASN A 192 -13.41 -17.11 6.92
CA ASN A 192 -12.47 -18.21 7.12
C ASN A 192 -12.52 -19.20 5.95
N LEU A 193 -11.36 -19.71 5.54
CA LEU A 193 -11.21 -20.58 4.37
C LEU A 193 -12.04 -21.88 4.45
N THR A 194 -12.14 -22.43 5.66
CA THR A 194 -12.88 -23.67 5.97
C THR A 194 -14.18 -23.39 6.72
N GLY A 195 -14.54 -22.12 6.87
CA GLY A 195 -15.71 -21.70 7.61
C GLY A 195 -17.03 -22.06 6.92
N LYS A 196 -18.14 -21.84 7.63
CA LYS A 196 -19.49 -22.05 7.09
C LYS A 196 -19.67 -21.29 5.78
N SER A 197 -20.07 -22.01 4.73
CA SER A 197 -20.35 -21.47 3.40
C SER A 197 -19.16 -20.75 2.73
N ALA A 198 -17.91 -21.04 3.13
CA ALA A 198 -16.72 -20.39 2.60
C ALA A 198 -16.59 -20.47 1.06
N GLU A 199 -17.19 -21.47 0.41
CA GLU A 199 -17.29 -21.59 -1.05
C GLU A 199 -18.04 -20.42 -1.72
N LEU A 200 -18.80 -19.64 -0.94
CA LEU A 200 -19.51 -18.44 -1.38
C LEU A 200 -18.70 -17.15 -1.20
N SER A 201 -17.44 -17.22 -0.75
CA SER A 201 -16.59 -16.03 -0.59
C SER A 201 -16.39 -15.28 -1.92
N ASP A 202 -16.19 -13.97 -1.85
CA ASP A 202 -15.92 -13.13 -3.02
C ASP A 202 -14.45 -13.16 -3.45
N THR A 203 -13.56 -13.56 -2.53
CA THR A 203 -12.12 -13.61 -2.75
C THR A 203 -11.50 -14.83 -2.08
N VAL A 204 -10.34 -15.24 -2.61
CA VAL A 204 -9.50 -16.31 -2.06
C VAL A 204 -8.05 -15.83 -1.99
N PRO A 205 -7.21 -16.32 -1.07
CA PRO A 205 -5.80 -15.95 -0.99
C PRO A 205 -5.07 -16.31 -2.29
N VAL A 206 -4.11 -15.46 -2.68
CA VAL A 206 -3.40 -15.59 -3.96
C VAL A 206 -1.95 -16.02 -3.77
N ALA A 207 -1.41 -16.72 -4.76
CA ALA A 207 0.00 -17.07 -4.82
C ALA A 207 0.90 -15.83 -4.96
N LEU A 208 2.05 -15.85 -4.30
CA LEU A 208 3.03 -14.77 -4.28
C LEU A 208 4.03 -14.91 -5.44
N ASN A 209 3.58 -14.66 -6.66
CA ASN A 209 4.46 -14.62 -7.84
C ASN A 209 3.86 -13.74 -8.95
N ARG A 210 4.69 -13.33 -9.92
CA ARG A 210 4.28 -12.43 -11.00
C ARG A 210 3.23 -13.01 -11.93
N GLN A 211 3.03 -14.33 -11.95
CA GLN A 211 2.01 -14.95 -12.79
C GLN A 211 0.60 -14.68 -12.26
N TYR A 212 0.42 -14.66 -10.94
CA TYR A 212 -0.90 -14.62 -10.30
C TYR A 212 -1.17 -13.37 -9.46
N LEU A 213 -0.16 -12.79 -8.82
CA LEU A 213 -0.29 -11.55 -8.06
C LEU A 213 -0.22 -10.35 -9.00
N LEU A 214 -1.33 -10.12 -9.71
CA LEU A 214 -1.46 -9.12 -10.77
C LEU A 214 -2.22 -7.88 -10.28
N PRO A 215 -2.03 -6.71 -10.93
CA PRO A 215 -2.97 -5.61 -10.80
C PRO A 215 -4.43 -6.08 -10.93
N GLY A 216 -5.30 -5.61 -10.03
CA GLY A 216 -6.66 -6.12 -9.85
C GLY A 216 -6.83 -7.15 -8.73
N CYS A 217 -5.73 -7.71 -8.19
CA CYS A 217 -5.78 -8.42 -6.90
C CYS A 217 -6.12 -7.45 -5.76
N MET A 218 -6.55 -7.99 -4.62
CA MET A 218 -6.94 -7.23 -3.45
C MET A 218 -5.94 -7.42 -2.32
N ASN A 219 -5.74 -6.42 -1.49
CA ASN A 219 -5.07 -6.56 -0.20
C ASN A 219 -6.05 -6.18 0.90
N TYR A 220 -6.20 -7.07 1.89
CA TYR A 220 -7.06 -6.85 3.04
C TYR A 220 -6.25 -6.83 4.33
N LEU A 221 -6.33 -5.70 5.05
CA LEU A 221 -5.72 -5.47 6.35
C LEU A 221 -6.79 -4.93 7.29
N ASP A 222 -7.36 -5.82 8.10
CA ASP A 222 -8.24 -5.52 9.24
C ASP A 222 -9.13 -4.27 9.10
N GLY A 223 -10.09 -4.33 8.17
CA GLY A 223 -11.01 -3.22 7.90
C GLY A 223 -10.61 -2.32 6.73
N HIS A 224 -9.37 -2.37 6.26
CA HIS A 224 -8.90 -1.67 5.08
C HIS A 224 -8.76 -2.60 3.86
N CYS A 225 -9.27 -2.15 2.72
CA CYS A 225 -9.30 -2.93 1.47
C CYS A 225 -8.65 -2.11 0.36
N LEU A 226 -7.71 -2.70 -0.38
CA LEU A 226 -6.94 -2.03 -1.41
C LEU A 226 -6.95 -2.84 -2.70
N VAL A 227 -6.95 -2.16 -3.85
CA VAL A 227 -6.78 -2.81 -5.17
C VAL A 227 -5.30 -2.73 -5.54
N LEU A 228 -4.61 -3.86 -5.67
CA LEU A 228 -3.26 -3.90 -6.24
C LEU A 228 -3.33 -3.30 -7.64
N ALA A 229 -2.51 -2.30 -7.91
CA ALA A 229 -2.63 -1.49 -9.11
C ALA A 229 -1.37 -1.48 -9.95
N LYS A 230 -0.20 -1.71 -9.35
CA LYS A 230 1.06 -1.89 -10.07
C LYS A 230 1.98 -2.81 -9.28
N VAL A 231 2.73 -3.63 -9.99
CA VAL A 231 3.91 -4.32 -9.46
C VAL A 231 5.13 -3.76 -10.17
N THR A 232 5.98 -3.02 -9.45
CA THR A 232 7.15 -2.39 -10.05
C THR A 232 8.16 -3.43 -10.54
N GLU A 233 9.15 -2.98 -11.30
CA GLU A 233 10.24 -3.82 -11.77
C GLU A 233 11.08 -4.39 -10.61
N TYR A 234 11.08 -3.72 -9.46
CA TYR A 234 11.76 -4.13 -8.23
C TYR A 234 10.94 -5.04 -7.32
N GLY A 235 9.72 -5.40 -7.74
CA GLY A 235 8.81 -6.26 -6.97
C GLY A 235 8.00 -5.52 -5.90
N GLU A 236 7.92 -4.19 -5.96
CA GLU A 236 7.10 -3.39 -5.05
C GLU A 236 5.64 -3.41 -5.46
N LEU A 237 4.75 -3.43 -4.47
CA LEU A 237 3.30 -3.46 -4.67
C LEU A 237 2.71 -2.08 -4.40
N TYR A 238 2.09 -1.48 -5.42
CA TYR A 238 1.40 -0.19 -5.33
C TYR A 238 -0.09 -0.37 -5.51
N PHE A 239 -0.90 0.38 -4.78
CA PHE A 239 -2.33 0.15 -4.68
C PHE A 239 -3.16 1.38 -5.06
N LEU A 240 -4.42 1.15 -5.42
CA LEU A 240 -5.48 2.16 -5.47
C LEU A 240 -6.40 1.99 -4.26
N ASN A 241 -6.83 3.11 -3.71
CA ASN A 241 -7.74 3.19 -2.58
C ASN A 241 -8.83 4.22 -2.84
N CYS A 242 -9.96 4.09 -2.12
CA CYS A 242 -11.01 5.10 -2.08
C CYS A 242 -11.27 5.55 -0.64
N SER A 243 -11.35 6.86 -0.42
CA SER A 243 -11.61 7.44 0.89
C SER A 243 -13.06 7.28 1.33
N THR A 244 -13.27 7.41 2.63
CA THR A 244 -14.59 7.54 3.25
C THR A 244 -15.13 8.97 3.22
N THR A 245 -14.31 9.93 2.78
CA THR A 245 -14.64 11.36 2.73
C THR A 245 -15.86 11.64 1.85
N LYS A 246 -16.52 12.78 2.08
CA LYS A 246 -17.68 13.22 1.28
C LYS A 246 -17.37 13.29 -0.22
N THR A 247 -16.13 13.60 -0.56
CA THR A 247 -15.60 13.69 -1.94
C THR A 247 -15.24 12.35 -2.56
N ARG A 248 -15.18 11.27 -1.76
CA ARG A 248 -15.00 9.88 -2.23
C ARG A 248 -13.77 9.77 -3.13
N ASP A 249 -12.67 10.33 -2.63
CA ASP A 249 -11.43 10.49 -3.36
C ASP A 249 -10.83 9.13 -3.68
N ILE A 250 -10.39 8.95 -4.91
CA ILE A 250 -9.61 7.80 -5.33
C ILE A 250 -8.15 8.25 -5.35
N PHE A 251 -7.26 7.54 -4.69
CA PHE A 251 -5.86 7.92 -4.58
C PHE A 251 -4.96 6.69 -4.60
N THR A 252 -3.67 6.92 -4.74
CA THR A 252 -2.65 5.89 -4.82
C THR A 252 -2.05 5.68 -3.44
N TYR A 253 -1.85 4.42 -3.07
CA TYR A 253 -1.23 4.02 -1.81
C TYR A 253 0.06 3.28 -2.14
N ASN A 254 1.19 3.79 -1.67
CA ASN A 254 2.50 3.29 -2.07
C ASN A 254 3.15 2.53 -0.93
N GLY A 255 3.69 1.36 -1.28
CA GLY A 255 4.63 0.64 -0.44
C GLY A 255 4.05 -0.58 0.25
N MET A 256 4.97 -1.48 0.57
CA MET A 256 4.71 -2.76 1.22
C MET A 256 4.14 -2.63 2.65
N ASN A 257 4.11 -1.43 3.22
CA ASN A 257 3.54 -1.14 4.55
C ASN A 257 2.06 -1.50 4.67
N ALA A 258 1.31 -1.53 3.56
CA ALA A 258 -0.07 -2.00 3.55
C ALA A 258 -0.19 -3.54 3.62
N VAL A 259 0.89 -4.27 3.32
CA VAL A 259 0.92 -5.73 3.23
C VAL A 259 1.39 -6.29 4.57
N GLY A 260 0.46 -6.44 5.51
CA GLY A 260 0.78 -6.89 6.87
C GLY A 260 -0.42 -7.49 7.57
N GLY A 261 -0.28 -7.73 8.87
CA GLY A 261 -1.37 -8.21 9.72
C GLY A 261 -1.93 -9.57 9.32
N ILE A 262 -1.18 -10.39 8.57
CA ILE A 262 -1.62 -11.72 8.16
C ILE A 262 -1.55 -12.65 9.37
N THR A 263 -2.69 -13.23 9.75
CA THR A 263 -2.74 -14.25 10.81
C THR A 263 -2.03 -15.53 10.34
N PRO A 264 -1.00 -16.02 11.05
CA PRO A 264 -0.34 -17.28 10.70
C PRO A 264 -1.31 -18.47 10.79
N ARG A 265 -1.12 -19.46 9.91
CA ARG A 265 -1.84 -20.74 10.01
C ARG A 265 -1.54 -21.42 11.36
N GLY A 266 -2.58 -21.92 12.03
CA GLY A 266 -2.46 -22.61 13.32
C GLY A 266 -2.30 -21.67 14.52
N SER A 267 -2.61 -20.38 14.38
CA SER A 267 -2.63 -19.44 15.51
C SER A 267 -3.71 -19.76 16.53
N ASP A 268 -4.82 -20.34 16.08
CA ASP A 268 -5.88 -20.87 16.95
C ASP A 268 -5.71 -22.40 17.11
N PRO A 269 -5.71 -22.93 18.35
CA PRO A 269 -5.56 -24.37 18.60
C PRO A 269 -6.74 -25.23 18.14
N GLU A 270 -7.94 -24.66 18.00
CA GLU A 270 -9.18 -25.36 17.68
C GLU A 270 -9.52 -25.30 16.18
N ASP A 271 -9.10 -24.23 15.49
CA ASP A 271 -9.26 -24.08 14.04
C ASP A 271 -7.98 -23.51 13.39
N GLU A 272 -7.26 -24.37 12.67
CA GLU A 272 -5.99 -24.02 12.04
C GLU A 272 -6.10 -22.83 11.06
N TRP A 273 -7.29 -22.54 10.53
CA TRP A 273 -7.54 -21.47 9.57
C TRP A 273 -8.27 -20.27 10.15
N MET A 274 -8.50 -20.24 11.46
CA MET A 274 -9.14 -19.08 12.10
C MET A 274 -8.31 -17.81 11.86
N GLY A 275 -8.96 -16.75 11.39
CA GLY A 275 -8.29 -15.48 11.08
C GLY A 275 -7.50 -15.47 9.77
N CYS A 276 -7.35 -16.60 9.07
CA CYS A 276 -6.61 -16.73 7.81
C CYS A 276 -7.41 -16.18 6.61
N PHE A 277 -7.78 -14.90 6.69
CA PHE A 277 -8.51 -14.17 5.66
C PHE A 277 -7.89 -12.81 5.29
N GLN A 278 -6.92 -12.35 6.08
CA GLN A 278 -6.08 -11.18 5.77
C GLN A 278 -5.03 -11.50 4.70
N GLY A 279 -4.43 -10.45 4.12
CA GLY A 279 -3.35 -10.54 3.15
C GLY A 279 -3.77 -10.30 1.70
N LEU A 280 -2.94 -10.77 0.77
CA LEU A 280 -3.14 -10.60 -0.67
C LEU A 280 -4.13 -11.65 -1.18
N ARG A 281 -5.08 -11.23 -2.00
CA ARG A 281 -6.21 -12.05 -2.44
C ARG A 281 -6.53 -11.84 -3.91
N VAL A 282 -7.01 -12.88 -4.56
CA VAL A 282 -7.58 -12.83 -5.90
C VAL A 282 -9.10 -12.91 -5.81
N LEU A 283 -9.79 -12.23 -6.72
CA LEU A 283 -11.24 -12.31 -6.86
C LEU A 283 -11.66 -13.74 -7.21
N ARG A 284 -12.74 -14.24 -6.60
CA ARG A 284 -13.32 -15.54 -6.97
C ARG A 284 -14.13 -15.37 -8.27
N TYR A 285 -13.43 -15.37 -9.40
CA TYR A 285 -14.02 -15.13 -10.73
C TYR A 285 -15.15 -16.12 -11.05
N PRO A 286 -16.40 -15.64 -11.28
CA PRO A 286 -17.52 -16.52 -11.58
C PRO A 286 -17.40 -17.27 -12.91
N ILE A 287 -18.10 -18.39 -13.01
CA ILE A 287 -18.22 -19.20 -14.22
C ILE A 287 -19.68 -19.29 -14.68
N ALA A 288 -19.88 -19.11 -15.99
CA ALA A 288 -21.13 -19.25 -16.68
C ALA A 288 -21.21 -20.66 -17.30
N ASP A 289 -22.02 -21.53 -16.72
CA ASP A 289 -22.27 -22.86 -17.26
C ASP A 289 -23.16 -22.73 -18.51
N THR A 290 -22.75 -23.33 -19.63
CA THR A 290 -23.49 -23.28 -20.90
C THR A 290 -24.05 -24.63 -21.33
N ASN A 291 -25.13 -24.60 -22.11
CA ASN A 291 -25.55 -25.78 -22.87
C ASN A 291 -24.67 -26.02 -24.11
N SER A 292 -24.95 -27.05 -24.89
CA SER A 292 -24.19 -27.41 -26.10
C SER A 292 -24.20 -26.35 -27.21
N GLN A 293 -25.07 -25.34 -27.14
CA GLN A 293 -25.15 -24.24 -28.10
C GLN A 293 -24.44 -22.96 -27.61
N GLY A 294 -23.78 -23.02 -26.45
CA GLY A 294 -23.12 -21.88 -25.81
C GLY A 294 -24.09 -20.92 -25.11
N VAL A 295 -25.34 -21.33 -24.88
CA VAL A 295 -26.32 -20.52 -24.14
C VAL A 295 -26.09 -20.71 -22.65
N VAL A 296 -25.94 -19.59 -21.91
CA VAL A 296 -25.73 -19.60 -20.46
C VAL A 296 -26.99 -20.12 -19.76
N THR A 297 -26.81 -21.15 -18.94
CA THR A 297 -27.87 -21.78 -18.14
C THR A 297 -27.79 -21.40 -16.68
N ARG A 298 -26.59 -21.09 -16.18
CA ARG A 298 -26.33 -20.68 -14.81
C ARG A 298 -25.04 -19.89 -14.71
N VAL A 299 -24.98 -18.95 -13.76
CA VAL A 299 -23.74 -18.32 -13.32
C VAL A 299 -23.49 -18.68 -11.86
N ARG A 300 -22.34 -19.27 -11.57
CA ARG A 300 -21.94 -19.76 -10.25
C ARG A 300 -20.53 -19.28 -9.88
N ARG A 301 -20.17 -19.41 -8.61
CA ARG A 301 -18.79 -19.26 -8.16
C ARG A 301 -17.96 -20.46 -8.61
N ARG A 302 -16.68 -20.21 -8.87
CA ARG A 302 -15.68 -21.26 -9.01
C ARG A 302 -15.37 -21.87 -7.65
N THR A 303 -15.14 -23.18 -7.65
CA THR A 303 -14.58 -23.92 -6.52
C THR A 303 -13.14 -23.51 -6.29
N ASP A 304 -12.61 -23.82 -5.11
CA ASP A 304 -11.20 -23.57 -4.77
C ASP A 304 -10.26 -24.33 -5.73
N ALA A 305 -10.64 -25.54 -6.15
CA ALA A 305 -9.89 -26.31 -7.14
C ALA A 305 -9.84 -25.62 -8.50
N GLU A 306 -10.97 -25.08 -8.99
CA GLU A 306 -11.03 -24.29 -10.23
C GLU A 306 -10.25 -22.96 -10.08
N MET A 307 -10.26 -22.36 -8.90
CA MET A 307 -9.53 -21.11 -8.63
C MET A 307 -8.01 -21.26 -8.63
N ARG A 308 -7.46 -22.49 -8.58
CA ARG A 308 -6.00 -22.71 -8.76
C ARG A 308 -5.50 -22.24 -10.11
N GLU A 309 -6.33 -22.30 -11.16
CA GLU A 309 -6.02 -21.75 -12.49
C GLU A 309 -5.75 -20.23 -12.45
N PHE A 310 -6.36 -19.55 -11.47
CA PHE A 310 -6.26 -18.11 -11.24
C PHE A 310 -5.33 -17.77 -10.06
N GLY A 311 -4.56 -18.75 -9.57
CA GLY A 311 -3.55 -18.53 -8.53
C GLY A 311 -4.03 -18.63 -7.10
N PHE A 312 -5.16 -19.29 -6.83
CA PHE A 312 -5.52 -19.62 -5.44
C PHE A 312 -4.40 -20.41 -4.76
N SER A 313 -3.90 -19.88 -3.65
CA SER A 313 -2.86 -20.49 -2.82
C SER A 313 -2.97 -19.99 -1.38
N THR A 314 -2.71 -20.88 -0.41
CA THR A 314 -2.67 -20.54 1.02
C THR A 314 -1.26 -20.25 1.53
N GLU A 315 -0.25 -20.25 0.64
CA GLU A 315 1.17 -20.20 1.01
C GLU A 315 1.53 -19.01 1.92
N GLN A 316 0.83 -17.88 1.80
CA GLN A 316 1.05 -16.70 2.62
C GLN A 316 0.95 -17.01 4.12
N TYR A 317 -0.02 -17.84 4.52
CA TYR A 317 -0.26 -18.20 5.92
C TYR A 317 0.81 -19.16 6.45
N ASP A 318 1.34 -20.03 5.58
CA ASP A 318 2.44 -20.95 5.91
C ASP A 318 3.78 -20.20 6.00
N VAL A 319 4.05 -19.26 5.08
CA VAL A 319 5.24 -18.40 5.11
C VAL A 319 5.27 -17.57 6.39
N VAL A 320 4.15 -16.93 6.74
CA VAL A 320 4.07 -16.11 7.97
C VAL A 320 4.20 -16.98 9.22
N ARG A 321 3.67 -18.21 9.22
CA ARG A 321 3.90 -19.19 10.29
C ARG A 321 5.38 -19.56 10.41
N GLN A 322 6.04 -19.82 9.29
CA GLN A 322 7.48 -20.13 9.27
C GLN A 322 8.30 -18.97 9.83
N MET A 323 8.01 -17.73 9.42
CA MET A 323 8.66 -16.54 9.96
C MET A 323 8.47 -16.40 11.47
N TYR A 324 7.27 -16.66 11.96
CA TYR A 324 6.97 -16.57 13.40
C TYR A 324 7.69 -17.64 14.22
N THR A 325 7.86 -18.83 13.66
CA THR A 325 8.40 -20.00 14.37
C THR A 325 9.90 -20.18 14.26
N SER A 326 10.49 -19.80 13.12
CA SER A 326 11.90 -20.06 12.80
C SER A 326 12.71 -18.80 12.53
N HIS A 327 12.07 -17.64 12.35
CA HIS A 327 12.70 -16.37 11.96
C HIS A 327 13.51 -16.45 10.65
N GLU A 328 13.40 -17.54 9.88
CA GLU A 328 14.11 -17.76 8.63
C GLU A 328 13.15 -18.22 7.53
N ILE A 329 13.26 -17.60 6.36
CA ILE A 329 12.72 -18.10 5.09
C ILE A 329 13.91 -18.31 4.17
N GLU A 330 13.91 -19.37 3.36
CA GLU A 330 14.92 -19.62 2.33
C GLU A 330 14.25 -19.65 0.96
N GLU A 331 14.80 -18.91 -0.01
CA GLU A 331 14.33 -18.87 -1.40
C GLU A 331 15.55 -18.75 -2.31
N ASP A 332 15.79 -19.74 -3.18
CA ASP A 332 16.92 -19.77 -4.13
C ASP A 332 18.30 -19.48 -3.50
N GLY A 333 18.55 -20.01 -2.30
CA GLY A 333 19.80 -19.79 -1.55
C GLY A 333 19.93 -18.40 -0.92
N LEU A 334 18.90 -17.55 -1.03
CA LEU A 334 18.77 -16.30 -0.30
C LEU A 334 17.95 -16.53 0.96
N LYS A 335 18.20 -15.72 1.99
CA LYS A 335 17.48 -15.77 3.27
C LYS A 335 16.63 -14.51 3.49
N PRO A 336 15.47 -14.34 2.82
CA PRO A 336 14.58 -13.22 3.11
C PRO A 336 14.17 -13.21 4.59
N GLN A 337 14.24 -12.05 5.23
CA GLN A 337 13.96 -11.89 6.67
C GLN A 337 12.53 -11.40 6.93
N SER A 338 11.78 -11.06 5.88
CA SER A 338 10.40 -10.61 5.97
C SER A 338 9.57 -11.11 4.80
N LEU A 339 8.24 -11.11 4.97
CA LEU A 339 7.30 -11.35 3.88
C LEU A 339 7.49 -10.34 2.74
N HIS A 340 7.86 -9.09 3.07
CA HIS A 340 8.10 -8.06 2.06
C HIS A 340 9.32 -8.39 1.21
N ASP A 341 10.39 -8.91 1.81
CA ASP A 341 11.57 -9.33 1.07
C ASP A 341 11.27 -10.51 0.16
N LEU A 342 10.52 -11.49 0.66
CA LEU A 342 10.10 -12.63 -0.14
C LEU A 342 9.29 -12.17 -1.36
N ILE A 343 8.32 -11.26 -1.14
CA ILE A 343 7.54 -10.69 -2.22
C ILE A 343 8.45 -9.95 -3.21
N ARG A 344 9.34 -9.05 -2.75
CA ARG A 344 10.29 -8.34 -3.66
C ARG A 344 11.14 -9.31 -4.47
N LEU A 345 11.67 -10.34 -3.83
CA LEU A 345 12.49 -11.37 -4.48
C LEU A 345 11.72 -12.13 -5.56
N ARG A 346 10.50 -12.59 -5.26
CA ARG A 346 9.66 -13.34 -6.20
C ARG A 346 9.02 -12.45 -7.28
N MET A 347 8.84 -11.18 -6.97
CA MET A 347 8.13 -10.25 -7.83
C MET A 347 9.07 -9.39 -8.67
N LYS A 348 10.38 -9.30 -8.47
CA LYS A 348 11.25 -8.46 -9.31
C LYS A 348 11.39 -8.99 -10.75
N THR A 349 11.60 -8.07 -11.70
CA THR A 349 11.97 -8.38 -13.09
C THR A 349 13.37 -7.89 -13.45
N VAL A 350 13.98 -7.06 -12.60
CA VAL A 350 15.35 -6.60 -12.79
C VAL A 350 16.33 -7.45 -12.01
N GLU A 351 17.53 -7.58 -12.58
CA GLU A 351 18.63 -8.28 -11.93
C GLU A 351 19.33 -7.43 -10.87
N ARG A 352 19.23 -6.09 -10.95
CA ARG A 352 19.91 -5.16 -10.04
C ARG A 352 19.03 -3.99 -9.62
N ILE A 353 19.21 -3.54 -8.39
CA ILE A 353 18.66 -2.26 -7.89
C ILE A 353 19.69 -1.14 -8.05
N LYS A 354 19.23 0.10 -8.25
CA LYS A 354 20.08 1.30 -8.40
C LYS A 354 19.77 2.32 -7.30
N PRO A 355 20.48 2.28 -6.16
CA PRO A 355 20.12 3.11 -5.00
C PRO A 355 20.10 4.61 -5.25
N ALA A 356 21.13 5.18 -5.88
CA ALA A 356 21.18 6.62 -6.12
C ALA A 356 20.00 7.11 -6.98
N ALA A 357 19.71 6.42 -8.08
CA ALA A 357 18.59 6.75 -8.96
C ALA A 357 17.24 6.62 -8.24
N PHE A 358 17.06 5.56 -7.44
CA PHE A 358 15.85 5.36 -6.65
C PHE A 358 15.67 6.49 -5.63
N ILE A 359 16.69 6.78 -4.80
CA ILE A 359 16.67 7.84 -3.78
C ILE A 359 16.31 9.18 -4.42
N ALA A 360 16.95 9.55 -5.54
CA ALA A 360 16.66 10.80 -6.24
C ALA A 360 15.19 10.89 -6.64
N SER A 361 14.68 9.87 -7.34
CA SER A 361 13.29 9.83 -7.83
C SER A 361 12.26 9.80 -6.70
N TYR A 362 12.57 9.10 -5.61
CA TYR A 362 11.64 8.93 -4.50
C TYR A 362 11.61 10.17 -3.60
N CYS A 363 12.72 10.91 -3.49
CA CYS A 363 12.72 12.24 -2.89
C CYS A 363 11.79 13.21 -3.63
N ASP A 364 11.70 13.14 -4.97
CA ASP A 364 10.74 13.93 -5.76
C ASP A 364 9.28 13.53 -5.47
N GLU A 365 9.04 12.23 -5.26
CA GLU A 365 7.72 11.74 -4.87
C GLU A 365 7.30 12.24 -3.48
N ILE A 366 8.21 12.20 -2.50
CA ILE A 366 7.98 12.74 -1.16
C ILE A 366 7.68 14.24 -1.24
N LEU A 367 8.48 15.02 -1.98
CA LEU A 367 8.25 16.44 -2.17
C LEU A 367 6.87 16.73 -2.76
N THR A 368 6.47 15.97 -3.78
CA THR A 368 5.15 16.10 -4.42
C THR A 368 4.02 15.88 -3.40
N ALA A 369 4.14 14.87 -2.54
CA ALA A 369 3.13 14.59 -1.52
C ALA A 369 2.97 15.73 -0.49
N PHE A 370 4.05 16.44 -0.17
CA PHE A 370 4.00 17.62 0.71
C PHE A 370 3.55 18.89 -0.01
N LEU A 371 3.88 19.08 -1.29
CA LEU A 371 3.32 20.16 -2.10
C LEU A 371 1.79 20.09 -2.17
N GLU A 372 1.24 18.89 -2.37
CA GLU A 372 -0.22 18.67 -2.35
C GLU A 372 -0.85 18.96 -0.97
N ARG A 373 -0.08 18.78 0.11
CA ARG A 373 -0.53 19.07 1.48
C ARG A 373 -0.78 20.56 1.69
N GLU A 374 0.02 21.42 1.06
CA GLU A 374 -0.11 22.87 1.23
C GLU A 374 -1.48 23.35 0.76
N TRP A 375 -1.90 22.95 -0.44
CA TRP A 375 -3.22 23.33 -0.97
C TRP A 375 -4.35 22.88 -0.05
N PHE A 376 -4.26 21.63 0.45
CA PHE A 376 -5.24 21.11 1.39
C PHE A 376 -5.31 21.93 2.70
N ILE A 377 -4.16 22.34 3.24
CA ILE A 377 -4.11 23.15 4.48
C ILE A 377 -4.72 24.51 4.27
N GLN A 378 -4.44 25.17 3.15
CA GLN A 378 -5.01 26.48 2.86
C GLN A 378 -6.54 26.39 2.70
N ASP A 379 -7.05 25.40 1.95
CA ASP A 379 -8.50 25.20 1.80
C ASP A 379 -9.18 24.90 3.15
N ALA A 380 -8.57 24.04 3.98
CA ALA A 380 -9.08 23.74 5.31
C ALA A 380 -9.09 24.97 6.23
N TRP A 381 -8.04 25.78 6.17
CA TRP A 381 -7.91 27.01 6.96
C TRP A 381 -8.94 28.07 6.52
N GLU A 382 -9.16 28.23 5.22
CA GLU A 382 -10.20 29.08 4.66
C GLU A 382 -11.60 28.63 5.12
N ASP A 383 -11.88 27.33 5.08
CA ASP A 383 -13.16 26.78 5.55
C ASP A 383 -13.39 27.07 7.04
N VAL A 384 -12.39 26.83 7.89
CA VAL A 384 -12.50 27.10 9.34
C VAL A 384 -12.71 28.58 9.61
N ARG A 385 -12.01 29.47 8.91
CA ARG A 385 -12.20 30.92 9.05
C ARG A 385 -13.59 31.38 8.61
N LYS A 386 -14.14 30.77 7.56
CA LYS A 386 -15.45 31.14 7.00
C LYS A 386 -16.62 30.55 7.78
N ASN A 387 -16.51 29.29 8.18
CA ASN A 387 -17.61 28.48 8.70
C ASN A 387 -17.45 28.16 10.21
N GLY A 388 -16.42 28.71 10.86
CA GLY A 388 -16.11 28.50 12.28
C GLY A 388 -15.38 27.18 12.54
N PRO A 389 -14.93 26.97 13.79
CA PRO A 389 -14.15 25.79 14.17
C PRO A 389 -14.97 24.49 14.08
N ILE A 390 -14.27 23.39 13.86
CA ILE A 390 -14.80 22.04 13.65
C ILE A 390 -14.64 21.24 14.93
N VAL A 391 -15.72 20.59 15.38
CA VAL A 391 -15.71 19.75 16.59
C VAL A 391 -14.80 18.55 16.39
N TYR A 392 -13.88 18.34 17.34
CA TYR A 392 -13.00 17.17 17.39
C TYR A 392 -13.80 15.92 17.79
N PRO A 393 -13.61 14.77 17.11
CA PRO A 393 -14.30 13.52 17.43
C PRO A 393 -13.69 12.85 18.67
N GLU A 394 -13.97 13.41 19.84
CA GLU A 394 -13.49 12.90 21.14
C GLU A 394 -14.53 11.98 21.78
N ASP A 395 -14.07 10.80 22.23
CA ASP A 395 -14.81 9.85 23.06
C ASP A 395 -16.19 9.50 22.47
N LEU A 396 -16.19 9.20 21.17
CA LEU A 396 -17.37 8.78 20.42
C LEU A 396 -17.33 7.27 20.17
N ASP A 397 -18.50 6.63 20.27
CA ASP A 397 -18.63 5.17 20.11
C ASP A 397 -18.39 4.69 18.68
N ASN A 398 -18.65 5.54 17.67
CA ASN A 398 -18.68 5.15 16.26
C ASN A 398 -17.85 6.08 15.35
N GLU A 399 -17.10 7.02 15.92
CA GLU A 399 -16.25 7.96 15.18
C GLU A 399 -14.91 8.10 15.89
N ASN A 400 -13.85 8.27 15.11
CA ASN A 400 -12.55 8.69 15.62
C ASN A 400 -11.90 9.67 14.64
N ILE A 401 -10.73 10.21 14.99
CA ILE A 401 -10.05 11.19 14.12
C ILE A 401 -9.74 10.66 12.70
N PHE A 402 -9.61 9.36 12.50
CA PHE A 402 -9.32 8.72 11.21
C PHE A 402 -10.58 8.29 10.44
N GLN A 403 -11.71 8.17 11.15
CA GLN A 403 -13.01 7.69 10.66
C GLN A 403 -14.11 8.56 11.26
N ALA A 404 -14.12 9.84 10.89
CA ALA A 404 -15.12 10.79 11.35
C ALA A 404 -16.17 11.05 10.27
N LEU A 405 -17.15 11.89 10.60
CA LEU A 405 -18.14 12.39 9.66
C LEU A 405 -17.99 13.91 9.44
N GLY A 406 -18.68 14.40 8.41
CA GLY A 406 -18.88 15.83 8.18
C GLY A 406 -17.59 16.63 7.89
N ARG A 407 -17.48 17.81 8.51
CA ARG A 407 -16.39 18.76 8.26
C ARG A 407 -15.04 18.25 8.76
N TRP A 408 -15.01 17.47 9.84
CA TRP A 408 -13.75 16.89 10.34
C TRP A 408 -13.13 15.93 9.33
N GLU A 409 -13.93 14.99 8.82
CA GLU A 409 -13.52 14.06 7.77
C GLU A 409 -13.07 14.78 6.49
N THR A 410 -13.63 15.96 6.22
CA THR A 410 -13.29 16.73 5.01
C THR A 410 -11.96 17.50 5.16
N TRP A 411 -11.69 18.10 6.32
CA TRP A 411 -10.64 19.13 6.48
C TRP A 411 -9.51 18.75 7.45
N SER A 412 -9.66 17.69 8.23
CA SER A 412 -8.55 17.12 8.99
C SER A 412 -7.63 16.31 8.08
N SER A 413 -6.35 16.17 8.43
CA SER A 413 -5.38 15.37 7.66
C SER A 413 -4.83 14.09 8.32
N PRO A 414 -5.38 13.51 9.41
CA PRO A 414 -4.66 12.47 10.16
C PRO A 414 -4.38 11.23 9.30
N SER A 415 -5.36 10.76 8.52
CA SER A 415 -5.17 9.63 7.59
C SER A 415 -4.14 9.96 6.50
N SER A 416 -4.23 11.13 5.87
CA SER A 416 -3.29 11.52 4.81
C SER A 416 -1.88 11.80 5.33
N ASP A 417 -1.74 12.24 6.58
CA ASP A 417 -0.45 12.49 7.22
C ASP A 417 0.20 11.19 7.68
N VAL A 418 -0.57 10.17 8.11
CA VAL A 418 -0.08 8.79 8.24
C VAL A 418 0.47 8.30 6.91
N ASP A 419 -0.27 8.50 5.81
CA ASP A 419 0.16 8.05 4.48
C ASP A 419 1.45 8.76 4.02
N ARG A 420 1.61 10.07 4.31
CA ARG A 420 2.86 10.81 4.05
C ARG A 420 4.03 10.33 4.91
N ARG A 421 3.80 10.07 6.20
CA ARG A 421 4.83 9.46 7.07
C ARG A 421 5.22 8.08 6.56
N ASN A 422 4.26 7.27 6.11
CA ASN A 422 4.53 5.96 5.53
C ASN A 422 5.34 6.05 4.23
N LYS A 423 5.12 7.06 3.40
CA LYS A 423 5.99 7.34 2.24
C LYS A 423 7.43 7.60 2.69
N TYR A 424 7.63 8.43 3.72
CA TYR A 424 8.95 8.69 4.28
C TYR A 424 9.62 7.41 4.83
N PHE A 425 8.92 6.65 5.67
CA PHE A 425 9.47 5.41 6.24
C PHE A 425 9.75 4.34 5.21
N TYR A 426 8.96 4.28 4.14
CA TYR A 426 9.24 3.36 3.05
C TYR A 426 10.60 3.63 2.39
N LEU A 427 11.07 4.88 2.30
CA LEU A 427 12.43 5.15 1.82
C LEU A 427 13.48 4.50 2.74
N ALA A 428 13.28 4.61 4.06
CA ALA A 428 14.14 3.95 5.04
C ALA A 428 14.12 2.42 4.87
N ASP A 429 12.93 1.84 4.79
CA ASP A 429 12.74 0.39 4.63
C ASP A 429 13.37 -0.13 3.33
N TRP A 430 13.24 0.64 2.24
CA TRP A 430 13.86 0.32 0.96
C TRP A 430 15.38 0.41 1.01
N MET A 431 15.94 1.44 1.67
CA MET A 431 17.37 1.56 1.89
C MET A 431 17.90 0.38 2.70
N GLU A 432 17.22 -0.04 3.77
CA GLU A 432 17.60 -1.23 4.53
C GLU A 432 17.53 -2.52 3.69
N TYR A 433 16.52 -2.64 2.82
CA TYR A 433 16.47 -3.73 1.84
C TYR A 433 17.70 -3.71 0.92
N ALA A 434 18.09 -2.55 0.39
CA ALA A 434 19.28 -2.42 -0.44
C ALA A 434 20.57 -2.81 0.31
N VAL A 435 20.74 -2.35 1.57
CA VAL A 435 21.88 -2.73 2.41
C VAL A 435 21.92 -4.24 2.64
N ARG A 436 20.79 -4.86 2.99
CA ARG A 436 20.71 -6.32 3.22
C ARG A 436 21.02 -7.12 1.96
N MET A 437 20.45 -6.72 0.83
CA MET A 437 20.73 -7.37 -0.44
C MET A 437 22.20 -7.23 -0.85
N PHE A 438 22.84 -6.09 -0.57
CA PHE A 438 24.27 -5.92 -0.82
C PHE A 438 25.11 -6.91 0.00
N GLY A 439 24.79 -7.10 1.28
CA GLY A 439 25.47 -8.09 2.13
C GLY A 439 25.31 -9.53 1.65
N MET A 440 24.13 -9.88 1.11
CA MET A 440 23.88 -11.24 0.58
C MET A 440 24.49 -11.46 -0.82
N LYS A 441 24.38 -10.46 -1.70
CA LYS A 441 24.82 -10.53 -3.09
C LYS A 441 25.21 -9.12 -3.57
N PRO A 442 26.47 -8.68 -3.41
CA PRO A 442 26.90 -7.33 -3.81
C PRO A 442 26.55 -7.00 -5.26
N SER A 443 26.64 -7.97 -6.16
CA SER A 443 26.30 -7.81 -7.58
C SER A 443 24.83 -7.49 -7.87
N PHE A 444 23.95 -7.59 -6.87
CA PHE A 444 22.53 -7.22 -6.97
C PHE A 444 22.32 -5.71 -6.82
N VAL A 445 23.32 -4.97 -6.32
CA VAL A 445 23.26 -3.52 -6.17
C VAL A 445 24.19 -2.87 -7.17
N ASP A 446 23.63 -2.08 -8.06
CA ASP A 446 24.36 -1.26 -9.01
C ASP A 446 24.67 0.09 -8.33
N LEU A 447 25.96 0.33 -8.11
CA LEU A 447 26.48 1.50 -7.39
C LEU A 447 26.60 2.75 -8.28
N THR A 448 26.11 2.71 -9.52
CA THR A 448 26.08 3.90 -10.39
C THR A 448 25.38 5.08 -9.69
N GLY A 449 26.03 6.24 -9.66
CA GLY A 449 25.61 7.43 -8.93
C GLY A 449 26.11 7.51 -7.48
N LEU A 450 26.88 6.53 -6.99
CA LEU A 450 27.54 6.52 -5.68
C LEU A 450 29.07 6.47 -5.80
N GLU A 451 29.63 6.81 -6.96
CA GLU A 451 31.07 6.66 -7.27
C GLU A 451 31.97 7.52 -6.37
N ALA A 452 31.41 8.57 -5.76
CA ALA A 452 32.12 9.43 -4.81
C ALA A 452 32.40 8.75 -3.45
N TYR A 453 31.83 7.56 -3.20
CA TYR A 453 31.96 6.83 -1.95
C TYR A 453 32.72 5.52 -2.16
N ALA A 454 33.68 5.22 -1.28
CA ALA A 454 34.38 3.94 -1.27
C ALA A 454 33.51 2.85 -0.62
N ILE A 455 32.65 2.19 -1.40
CA ILE A 455 31.68 1.22 -0.90
C ILE A 455 32.22 -0.21 -0.99
N ASN A 456 32.61 -0.78 0.16
CA ASN A 456 33.12 -2.15 0.25
C ASN A 456 32.29 -3.04 1.19
N SER A 457 31.42 -2.45 2.00
CA SER A 457 30.62 -3.13 3.01
C SER A 457 29.18 -2.63 3.07
N GLN A 458 28.35 -3.33 3.85
CA GLN A 458 26.99 -2.89 4.16
C GLN A 458 26.98 -1.54 4.89
N ALA A 459 27.95 -1.31 5.77
CA ALA A 459 28.10 -0.05 6.49
C ALA A 459 28.42 1.11 5.55
N ASP A 460 29.35 0.91 4.60
CA ASP A 460 29.71 1.94 3.62
C ASP A 460 28.53 2.28 2.71
N LEU A 461 27.78 1.27 2.25
CA LEU A 461 26.59 1.48 1.43
C LEU A 461 25.50 2.24 2.22
N ALA A 462 25.28 1.89 3.48
CA ALA A 462 24.33 2.60 4.34
C ALA A 462 24.72 4.07 4.50
N ALA A 463 25.99 4.36 4.79
CA ALA A 463 26.50 5.71 4.92
C ALA A 463 26.38 6.52 3.62
N ALA A 464 26.75 5.93 2.48
CA ALA A 464 26.63 6.56 1.16
C ALA A 464 25.18 6.91 0.80
N MET A 465 24.23 5.99 1.04
CA MET A 465 22.82 6.25 0.77
C MET A 465 22.23 7.31 1.70
N ILE A 466 22.61 7.34 2.98
CA ILE A 466 22.21 8.41 3.91
C ILE A 466 22.74 9.75 3.44
N ALA A 467 24.00 9.82 3.00
CA ALA A 467 24.61 11.03 2.46
C ALA A 467 23.86 11.54 1.21
N GLU A 468 23.56 10.67 0.25
CA GLU A 468 22.79 11.05 -0.94
C GLU A 468 21.36 11.48 -0.61
N LYS A 469 20.67 10.77 0.29
CA LYS A 469 19.36 11.20 0.78
C LYS A 469 19.44 12.58 1.42
N ASN A 470 20.46 12.83 2.26
CA ASN A 470 20.63 14.09 2.96
C ASN A 470 20.92 15.25 2.01
N ARG A 471 21.69 15.01 0.95
CA ARG A 471 21.90 15.98 -0.13
C ARG A 471 20.58 16.36 -0.79
N HIS A 472 19.80 15.37 -1.23
CA HIS A 472 18.49 15.62 -1.83
C HIS A 472 17.50 16.30 -0.88
N PHE A 473 17.50 15.92 0.40
CA PHE A 473 16.58 16.50 1.38
C PHE A 473 16.87 17.98 1.66
N LYS A 474 18.12 18.41 1.56
CA LYS A 474 18.53 19.81 1.69
C LYS A 474 18.23 20.63 0.44
N GLU A 475 18.37 20.04 -0.75
CA GLU A 475 18.15 20.72 -2.04
C GLU A 475 16.66 20.89 -2.37
N LYS A 476 15.83 19.91 -2.02
CA LYS A 476 14.41 19.88 -2.38
C LYS A 476 13.58 20.62 -1.34
N SER A 477 12.83 21.63 -1.79
CA SER A 477 12.05 22.50 -0.93
C SER A 477 10.67 22.84 -1.50
N LEU A 478 9.80 23.32 -0.61
CA LEU A 478 8.49 23.88 -0.92
C LEU A 478 8.26 25.18 -0.13
N GLU A 479 7.28 25.97 -0.55
CA GLU A 479 6.80 27.11 0.22
C GLU A 479 5.45 26.79 0.86
N TYR A 480 5.26 27.18 2.11
CA TYR A 480 3.94 27.21 2.73
C TYR A 480 3.51 28.64 3.08
N THR A 481 2.20 28.87 3.12
CA THR A 481 1.59 30.15 3.41
C THR A 481 1.15 30.21 4.88
N HIS A 482 1.76 31.12 5.63
CA HIS A 482 1.41 31.48 7.00
C HIS A 482 -0.02 32.05 7.06
N SER A 483 -0.68 31.97 8.22
CA SER A 483 -2.02 32.52 8.47
C SER A 483 -2.15 34.01 8.16
N SER A 484 -1.04 34.75 8.24
CA SER A 484 -0.93 36.18 7.88
C SER A 484 -0.72 36.45 6.38
N GLY A 485 -0.51 35.40 5.58
CA GLY A 485 -0.20 35.49 4.14
C GLY A 485 1.31 35.52 3.83
N LYS A 486 2.19 35.62 4.83
CA LYS A 486 3.64 35.49 4.64
C LYS A 486 3.99 34.08 4.16
N LYS A 487 5.01 33.94 3.33
CA LYS A 487 5.51 32.63 2.89
C LYS A 487 6.79 32.23 3.62
N PHE A 488 6.93 30.94 3.88
CA PHE A 488 8.14 30.34 4.43
C PHE A 488 8.58 29.14 3.58
N THR A 489 9.88 29.03 3.35
CA THR A 489 10.47 27.90 2.62
C THR A 489 10.81 26.78 3.60
N LEU A 490 10.41 25.56 3.28
CA LEU A 490 10.78 24.34 4.00
C LEU A 490 11.48 23.37 3.05
N THR A 491 12.64 22.90 3.45
CA THR A 491 13.31 21.78 2.80
C THR A 491 12.69 20.45 3.27
N LEU A 492 12.93 19.36 2.54
CA LEU A 492 12.57 18.03 3.05
C LEU A 492 13.33 17.69 4.34
N ALA A 493 14.52 18.25 4.57
CA ALA A 493 15.26 18.11 5.83
C ALA A 493 14.53 18.81 7.01
N ASP A 494 13.93 19.98 6.77
CA ASP A 494 13.10 20.66 7.77
C ASP A 494 11.85 19.82 8.10
N ILE A 495 11.22 19.25 7.07
CA ILE A 495 10.04 18.39 7.24
C ILE A 495 10.40 17.09 7.97
N GLU A 496 11.54 16.48 7.67
CA GLU A 496 12.07 15.32 8.40
C GLU A 496 12.28 15.65 9.88
N THR A 497 12.81 16.83 10.19
CA THR A 497 12.94 17.32 11.56
C THR A 497 11.56 17.45 12.24
N ARG A 498 10.58 17.98 11.52
CA ARG A 498 9.22 18.25 12.01
C ARG A 498 8.22 17.11 11.80
N LEU A 499 8.67 15.90 11.42
CA LEU A 499 7.79 14.83 10.94
C LEU A 499 6.61 14.50 11.88
N TYR A 500 6.84 14.60 13.19
CA TYR A 500 5.86 14.34 14.25
C TYR A 500 5.21 15.60 14.82
N ASP A 501 5.60 16.76 14.31
CA ASP A 501 5.11 18.08 14.70
C ASP A 501 4.07 18.62 13.71
N LEU A 502 3.82 17.91 12.61
CA LEU A 502 2.80 18.27 11.64
C LEU A 502 1.39 18.04 12.22
N SER A 503 0.68 19.12 12.58
CA SER A 503 -0.70 19.02 13.04
C SER A 503 -1.65 18.53 11.94
N PHE A 504 -2.59 17.67 12.33
CA PHE A 504 -3.70 17.23 11.49
C PHE A 504 -5.01 17.99 11.73
N ASP A 505 -5.11 18.72 12.85
CA ASP A 505 -6.35 19.37 13.30
C ASP A 505 -6.68 20.58 12.39
N PRO A 506 -7.85 20.63 11.73
CA PRO A 506 -8.27 21.76 10.89
C PRO A 506 -8.38 23.08 11.64
N ASN A 507 -8.58 23.05 12.95
CA ASN A 507 -8.68 24.27 13.75
C ASN A 507 -7.32 24.92 14.02
N HIS A 508 -6.22 24.19 13.81
CA HIS A 508 -4.88 24.72 14.01
C HIS A 508 -4.45 25.58 12.81
N PRO A 509 -3.86 26.76 13.06
CA PRO A 509 -3.31 27.62 12.01
C PRO A 509 -2.23 26.91 11.16
N PRO A 510 -1.99 27.34 9.90
CA PRO A 510 -1.01 26.73 8.99
C PRO A 510 0.38 26.48 9.59
N GLU A 511 0.83 27.33 10.50
CA GLU A 511 2.09 27.26 11.24
C GLU A 511 2.19 25.95 12.04
N LEU A 512 1.17 25.65 12.85
CA LEU A 512 1.08 24.39 13.60
C LEU A 512 0.85 23.20 12.65
N ARG A 513 0.12 23.40 11.54
CA ARG A 513 -0.05 22.36 10.51
C ARG A 513 1.29 22.01 9.87
N TRP A 514 2.24 22.94 9.77
CA TRP A 514 3.59 22.74 9.26
C TRP A 514 4.66 22.55 10.34
N GLY A 515 4.25 22.35 11.60
CA GLY A 515 5.15 22.04 12.71
C GLY A 515 6.16 23.16 13.00
N ALA A 516 5.75 24.42 12.83
CA ALA A 516 6.59 25.58 13.11
C ALA A 516 7.14 25.50 14.56
N PRO A 517 8.47 25.52 14.75
CA PRO A 517 9.07 25.44 16.08
C PRO A 517 8.57 26.59 16.97
N PRO A 518 8.28 26.35 18.26
CA PRO A 518 7.68 27.35 19.16
C PRO A 518 8.38 28.71 19.18
N ASP A 519 9.72 28.72 19.11
CA ASP A 519 10.53 29.95 19.20
C ASP A 519 11.00 30.48 17.84
N SER A 520 10.38 30.01 16.74
CA SER A 520 10.76 30.43 15.38
C SER A 520 10.01 31.68 14.91
N PRO A 521 10.56 32.45 13.94
CA PRO A 521 9.83 33.53 13.27
C PRO A 521 8.56 33.09 12.56
N GLU A 522 8.38 31.78 12.34
CA GLU A 522 7.16 31.19 11.80
C GLU A 522 5.99 31.22 12.78
N ARG A 523 6.24 31.42 14.08
CA ARG A 523 5.18 31.51 15.11
C ARG A 523 4.72 32.95 15.35
N GLU A 524 5.44 33.93 14.81
CA GLU A 524 5.13 35.34 15.01
C GLU A 524 3.83 35.74 14.30
N GLY A 525 2.87 36.26 15.06
CA GLY A 525 1.56 36.65 14.53
C GLY A 525 0.61 35.48 14.25
N MET A 526 0.94 34.27 14.70
CA MET A 526 0.01 33.13 14.68
C MET A 526 -1.24 33.44 15.52
N PRO A 527 -2.46 33.27 14.97
CA PRO A 527 -3.69 33.57 15.70
C PRO A 527 -3.99 32.51 16.77
N GLN A 528 -4.54 32.95 17.91
CA GLN A 528 -5.09 32.02 18.89
C GLN A 528 -6.40 31.42 18.37
N THR A 529 -6.41 30.11 18.15
CA THR A 529 -7.62 29.35 17.82
C THR A 529 -7.96 28.34 18.94
N TYR A 530 -9.05 27.59 18.73
CA TYR A 530 -9.53 26.61 19.69
C TYR A 530 -10.04 25.38 18.97
N THR A 531 -9.78 24.21 19.55
CA THR A 531 -10.37 22.93 19.17
C THR A 531 -11.59 22.66 20.05
N PRO A 532 -12.83 22.77 19.51
CA PRO A 532 -14.04 22.49 20.28
C PRO A 532 -14.27 20.99 20.42
N LEU A 533 -14.82 20.60 21.56
CA LEU A 533 -15.15 19.23 21.94
C LEU A 533 -16.67 19.01 21.94
N PRO A 534 -17.17 17.76 21.83
CA PRO A 534 -18.61 17.47 21.73
C PRO A 534 -19.45 18.04 22.88
N LYS A 535 -18.87 18.12 24.09
CA LYS A 535 -19.53 18.66 25.29
C LYS A 535 -19.42 20.19 25.41
N GLY A 536 -18.96 20.89 24.37
CA GLY A 536 -18.88 22.35 24.29
C GLY A 536 -17.61 22.97 24.89
N GLN A 537 -16.75 22.17 25.52
CA GLN A 537 -15.41 22.61 25.94
C GLN A 537 -14.60 23.05 24.72
N LYS A 538 -13.73 24.06 24.90
CA LYS A 538 -12.82 24.56 23.87
C LYS A 538 -11.40 24.48 24.40
N VAL A 539 -10.53 23.75 23.72
CA VAL A 539 -9.12 23.62 24.09
C VAL A 539 -8.31 24.61 23.25
N PRO A 540 -7.49 25.50 23.86
CA PRO A 540 -6.61 26.40 23.11
C PRO A 540 -5.69 25.64 22.15
N ALA A 541 -5.39 26.22 20.98
CA ALA A 541 -4.62 25.57 19.92
C ALA A 541 -3.30 24.95 20.39
N ASP A 542 -2.49 25.67 21.18
CA ASP A 542 -1.22 25.12 21.68
C ASP A 542 -1.40 23.93 22.62
N GLU A 543 -2.45 23.94 23.45
CA GLU A 543 -2.74 22.83 24.36
C GLU A 543 -3.33 21.63 23.60
N ALA A 544 -4.24 21.86 22.65
CA ALA A 544 -4.76 20.82 21.78
C ALA A 544 -3.61 20.21 20.95
N TYR A 545 -2.73 21.04 20.41
CA TYR A 545 -1.53 20.62 19.73
C TYR A 545 -0.63 19.78 20.64
N ARG A 546 -0.39 20.17 21.89
CA ARG A 546 0.38 19.36 22.83
C ARG A 546 -0.27 18.00 23.10
N LEU A 547 -1.57 17.97 23.38
CA LEU A 547 -2.34 16.76 23.71
C LEU A 547 -2.47 15.79 22.51
N GLN A 548 -2.46 16.30 21.29
CA GLN A 548 -2.55 15.49 20.07
C GLN A 548 -1.23 14.80 19.68
N PHE A 549 -0.15 14.97 20.45
CA PHE A 549 1.19 14.50 20.07
C PHE A 549 1.23 13.00 19.75
N PHE A 550 0.60 12.15 20.59
CA PHE A 550 0.48 10.71 20.33
C PHE A 550 -0.03 10.42 18.91
N TYR A 551 -1.17 11.00 18.52
CA TYR A 551 -1.75 10.76 17.20
C TYR A 551 -0.89 11.27 16.04
N ARG A 552 -0.10 12.33 16.24
CA ARG A 552 0.85 12.80 15.23
C ARG A 552 2.01 11.84 15.01
N THR A 553 2.34 11.00 15.99
CA THR A 553 3.45 10.02 15.89
C THR A 553 3.07 8.72 15.20
N LEU A 554 1.77 8.44 15.04
CA LEU A 554 1.29 7.18 14.52
C LEU A 554 1.71 6.93 13.06
N CYS A 555 2.16 5.71 12.78
CA CYS A 555 2.43 5.18 11.43
C CYS A 555 1.27 4.35 10.87
N GLN A 556 0.21 4.16 11.67
CA GLN A 556 -0.99 3.42 11.29
C GLN A 556 -2.22 4.15 11.81
N ARG A 557 -3.37 3.88 11.22
CA ARG A 557 -4.65 4.47 11.63
C ARG A 557 -5.15 3.72 12.86
N GLU A 558 -5.57 4.44 13.89
CA GLU A 558 -6.27 3.84 15.02
C GLU A 558 -7.70 3.45 14.63
N THR A 559 -8.14 2.31 15.12
CA THR A 559 -9.50 1.80 14.92
C THR A 559 -10.39 2.05 16.13
N THR A 560 -9.83 2.47 17.26
CA THR A 560 -10.54 2.76 18.51
C THR A 560 -10.95 4.22 18.61
N SER A 561 -11.75 4.54 19.64
CA SER A 561 -12.11 5.92 19.97
C SER A 561 -10.88 6.79 20.19
N SER A 562 -10.95 8.04 19.70
CA SER A 562 -9.94 9.05 19.95
C SER A 562 -10.31 9.91 21.15
N TYR A 563 -9.30 10.35 21.89
CA TYR A 563 -9.43 11.24 23.05
C TYR A 563 -8.57 12.48 22.83
N LEU A 564 -8.96 13.62 23.41
CA LEU A 564 -8.09 14.81 23.45
C LEU A 564 -7.71 15.12 24.89
N VAL A 565 -8.71 15.29 25.76
CA VAL A 565 -8.53 15.57 27.17
C VAL A 565 -8.04 14.30 27.88
N GLY A 566 -7.00 14.44 28.70
CA GLY A 566 -6.43 13.32 29.45
C GLY A 566 -5.53 12.41 28.60
N MET A 567 -5.27 12.75 27.33
CA MET A 567 -4.26 12.06 26.54
C MET A 567 -2.88 12.24 27.15
N TYR A 568 -2.16 11.12 27.24
CA TYR A 568 -0.75 11.12 27.55
C TYR A 568 0.02 11.80 26.39
N THR A 569 1.07 12.54 26.73
CA THR A 569 1.95 13.21 25.76
C THR A 569 3.36 12.64 25.75
N GLU A 570 3.61 11.63 26.58
CA GLU A 570 4.89 10.94 26.73
C GLU A 570 4.64 9.48 27.14
N GLY A 571 5.70 8.67 27.20
CA GLY A 571 5.62 7.28 27.68
C GLY A 571 5.12 6.28 26.64
N PHE A 572 5.11 6.63 25.35
CA PHE A 572 4.80 5.73 24.24
C PHE A 572 5.97 5.66 23.24
N PRO A 573 6.15 4.53 22.55
CA PRO A 573 7.22 4.39 21.57
C PRO A 573 6.95 5.28 20.36
N ILE A 574 8.01 5.93 19.88
CA ILE A 574 8.03 6.70 18.63
C ILE A 574 9.04 6.02 17.72
N ARG A 575 8.66 5.80 16.45
CA ARG A 575 9.54 5.17 15.48
C ARG A 575 10.76 6.06 15.20
N ASP A 576 11.93 5.46 15.09
CA ASP A 576 13.14 6.18 14.69
C ASP A 576 13.01 6.71 13.26
N LYS A 577 13.55 7.92 13.04
CA LYS A 577 13.64 8.53 11.71
C LYS A 577 14.69 7.80 10.85
N LEU A 578 14.63 8.03 9.55
CA LEU A 578 15.40 7.32 8.51
C LEU A 578 16.88 7.21 8.83
N ASP A 579 17.56 8.32 9.18
CA ASP A 579 18.99 8.31 9.46
C ASP A 579 19.34 7.41 10.66
N ALA A 580 18.51 7.38 11.71
CA ALA A 580 18.72 6.48 12.84
C ALA A 580 18.40 5.02 12.47
N GLN A 581 17.30 4.79 11.73
CA GLN A 581 16.88 3.46 11.29
C GLN A 581 17.93 2.81 10.37
N VAL A 582 18.42 3.52 9.36
CA VAL A 582 19.41 3.01 8.40
C VAL A 582 20.82 3.11 8.99
N GLY A 583 21.08 4.14 9.79
CA GLY A 583 22.40 4.38 10.40
C GLY A 583 22.87 3.26 11.32
N LYS A 584 21.97 2.44 11.89
CA LYS A 584 22.36 1.25 12.65
C LYS A 584 23.26 0.28 11.85
N TRP A 585 23.16 0.28 10.53
CA TRP A 585 24.03 -0.49 9.64
C TRP A 585 25.43 0.12 9.51
N SER A 586 25.56 1.44 9.61
CA SER A 586 26.84 2.16 9.48
C SER A 586 27.76 1.97 10.69
N TYR A 587 27.22 1.65 11.87
CA TYR A 587 28.01 1.42 13.10
C TYR A 587 28.22 -0.06 13.43
N ALA A 588 27.56 -0.98 12.71
CA ALA A 588 27.66 -2.42 12.96
C ALA A 588 29.00 -3.03 12.50
N THR A 589 29.72 -2.32 11.63
CA THR A 589 31.13 -2.52 11.27
C THR A 589 31.73 -1.13 11.16
N GLU A 590 32.84 -0.83 11.85
CA GLU A 590 33.46 0.51 11.83
C GLU A 590 33.52 1.06 10.38
N PRO A 591 32.84 2.18 10.08
CA PRO A 591 32.81 2.72 8.73
C PRO A 591 34.18 3.31 8.40
N LEU A 592 34.86 2.74 7.39
CA LEU A 592 36.11 3.26 6.85
C LEU A 592 35.81 4.45 5.93
N LEU A 593 35.21 5.51 6.46
CA LEU A 593 35.04 6.77 5.73
C LEU A 593 36.32 7.59 5.86
N HIS A 594 37.37 7.18 5.14
CA HIS A 594 38.42 8.10 4.74
C HIS A 594 38.06 8.64 3.33
N PRO A 595 37.98 9.97 3.14
CA PRO A 595 37.92 10.54 1.81
C PRO A 595 39.08 9.99 0.97
N VAL A 596 38.81 9.58 -0.27
CA VAL A 596 39.88 9.23 -1.20
C VAL A 596 40.63 10.52 -1.52
N GLU A 597 41.80 10.72 -0.92
CA GLU A 597 42.75 11.73 -1.39
C GLU A 597 43.26 11.27 -2.77
N GLU A 598 43.18 12.14 -3.76
CA GLU A 598 43.69 11.88 -5.11
C GLU A 598 45.21 11.67 -5.05
N GLY A 599 45.64 10.41 -5.20
CA GLY A 599 46.96 10.05 -5.69
C GLY A 599 47.87 9.29 -4.72
N GLU A 600 47.69 7.97 -4.62
CA GLU A 600 48.79 7.03 -4.36
C GLU A 600 48.61 5.74 -5.18
N PRO A 601 49.71 5.06 -5.59
CA PRO A 601 49.67 3.99 -6.59
C PRO A 601 49.27 2.63 -5.97
N GLU A 602 48.64 1.77 -6.77
CA GLU A 602 48.24 0.42 -6.37
C GLU A 602 49.39 -0.38 -5.72
N PRO A 603 49.15 -1.09 -4.59
CA PRO A 603 50.12 -2.01 -4.04
C PRO A 603 50.15 -3.30 -4.85
N SER A 604 51.36 -3.69 -5.27
CA SER A 604 51.63 -4.92 -6.02
C SER A 604 51.18 -6.17 -5.27
N LEU A 605 50.31 -6.96 -5.90
CA LEU A 605 49.96 -8.32 -5.46
C LEU A 605 51.20 -9.23 -5.51
N THR A 606 51.71 -9.64 -4.34
CA THR A 606 52.53 -10.84 -4.23
C THR A 606 51.76 -11.91 -3.45
N PRO A 607 51.76 -13.19 -3.86
CA PRO A 607 50.95 -14.22 -3.21
C PRO A 607 51.51 -14.61 -1.85
N ALA A 608 50.65 -14.65 -0.82
CA ALA A 608 51.02 -15.09 0.53
C ALA A 608 51.11 -16.64 0.62
N ASN A 609 52.11 -17.09 1.36
CA ASN A 609 52.48 -18.48 1.60
C ASN A 609 51.54 -19.15 2.64
N PRO A 610 50.87 -20.27 2.34
CA PRO A 610 49.86 -20.86 3.23
C PRO A 610 50.50 -21.80 4.25
N SER A 611 51.08 -21.27 5.33
CA SER A 611 51.49 -22.08 6.50
C SER A 611 51.73 -21.21 7.74
N ALA A 612 50.66 -20.82 8.44
CA ALA A 612 50.72 -20.46 9.85
C ALA A 612 49.29 -20.46 10.46
N ILE A 613 48.92 -21.58 11.10
CA ILE A 613 47.75 -21.66 11.99
C ILE A 613 48.29 -21.67 13.42
N PRO A 614 47.93 -20.73 14.30
CA PRO A 614 48.22 -20.85 15.72
C PRO A 614 47.11 -21.66 16.42
N GLN A 615 47.50 -22.75 17.09
CA GLN A 615 46.66 -23.51 18.03
C GLN A 615 46.56 -22.77 19.38
N LEU A 616 45.38 -22.76 19.99
CA LEU A 616 45.12 -22.31 21.36
C LEU A 616 44.95 -23.51 22.29
N THR A 617 45.68 -23.53 23.41
CA THR A 617 45.60 -24.51 24.50
C THR A 617 44.64 -24.05 25.61
N PRO A 618 43.91 -24.96 26.28
CA PRO A 618 43.09 -24.67 27.45
C PRO A 618 43.83 -25.01 28.76
N ASP A 619 43.71 -24.18 29.81
CA ASP A 619 43.62 -24.68 31.19
C ASP A 619 43.29 -23.59 32.24
N GLU A 620 42.73 -24.11 33.34
CA GLU A 620 42.64 -23.63 34.72
C GLU A 620 41.25 -23.26 35.31
N GLN A 621 41.03 -23.92 36.45
CA GLN A 621 39.81 -24.23 37.20
C GLN A 621 39.68 -23.35 38.46
N GLU A 622 38.50 -23.48 39.09
CA GLU A 622 38.04 -22.99 40.41
C GLU A 622 39.02 -23.13 41.60
N PRO A 623 38.65 -22.55 42.76
CA PRO A 623 38.49 -23.44 43.92
C PRO A 623 37.25 -23.21 44.83
N LYS A 624 37.04 -24.28 45.62
CA LYS A 624 35.97 -24.71 46.55
C LYS A 624 35.72 -23.87 47.82
N ASP A 625 34.42 -23.78 48.15
CA ASP A 625 33.69 -24.21 49.36
C ASP A 625 34.41 -24.42 50.73
N THR A 626 33.86 -23.81 51.80
CA THR A 626 33.76 -24.37 53.17
C THR A 626 32.66 -23.66 54.01
N GLY A 627 31.68 -24.43 54.54
CA GLY A 627 31.28 -24.36 55.97
C GLY A 627 29.87 -23.87 56.37
N ASP A 628 28.97 -24.84 56.62
CA ASP A 628 27.65 -24.81 57.35
C ASP A 628 27.84 -24.62 58.90
N PRO A 629 26.85 -24.67 59.86
CA PRO A 629 25.37 -24.69 59.81
C PRO A 629 24.58 -23.84 60.86
N GLY A 630 23.25 -23.81 60.69
CA GLY A 630 22.23 -23.66 61.76
C GLY A 630 21.43 -22.33 61.70
N THR A 631 20.09 -22.25 61.79
CA THR A 631 19.13 -23.06 62.55
C THR A 631 17.69 -22.68 62.13
N ALA A 632 16.78 -23.66 62.14
CA ALA A 632 15.36 -23.60 62.51
C ALA A 632 14.38 -22.56 61.91
N GLY A 633 13.30 -23.06 61.28
CA GLY A 633 12.10 -22.25 61.03
C GLY A 633 11.01 -22.94 60.22
N ARG A 634 10.26 -23.84 60.84
CA ARG A 634 9.18 -24.66 60.27
C ARG A 634 7.90 -23.86 59.95
N SER A 635 7.27 -24.26 58.83
CA SER A 635 5.81 -24.47 58.64
C SER A 635 4.93 -23.21 58.49
N ARG A 636 3.72 -23.24 57.90
CA ARG A 636 2.94 -24.15 57.05
C ARG A 636 1.68 -23.34 56.66
N SER A 637 1.15 -23.61 55.47
CA SER A 637 -0.29 -23.64 55.10
C SER A 637 -1.23 -22.47 55.41
N GLY A 638 -2.04 -22.09 54.41
CA GLY A 638 -3.26 -21.32 54.68
C GLY A 638 -4.15 -21.07 53.46
N ARG A 639 -4.81 -22.12 52.96
CA ARG A 639 -5.92 -22.04 52.00
C ARG A 639 -7.22 -21.82 52.77
N ILE A 640 -7.94 -20.72 52.56
CA ILE A 640 -9.36 -20.56 52.92
C ILE A 640 -10.07 -19.73 51.86
N GLY A 641 -11.14 -20.28 51.29
CA GLY A 641 -12.11 -19.53 50.48
C GLY A 641 -13.30 -19.07 51.31
N ARG A 642 -14.05 -18.10 50.78
CA ARG A 642 -15.49 -17.92 51.07
C ARG A 642 -16.12 -17.04 49.99
N GLY A 643 -17.24 -17.51 49.45
CA GLY A 643 -18.02 -16.83 48.42
C GLY A 643 -19.01 -15.79 48.97
N GLY A 644 -19.67 -15.11 48.04
CA GLY A 644 -20.78 -14.19 48.33
C GLY A 644 -21.51 -13.77 47.06
N ARG A 645 -22.62 -14.46 46.78
CA ARG A 645 -23.71 -14.06 45.85
C ARG A 645 -24.13 -12.60 46.04
N ARG A 646 -24.46 -11.90 44.95
CA ARG A 646 -25.65 -11.02 44.90
C ARG A 646 -26.20 -10.85 43.49
N THR A 647 -27.52 -10.81 43.45
CA THR A 647 -28.47 -10.89 42.33
C THR A 647 -28.83 -9.52 41.74
N ARG A 648 -29.16 -9.55 40.42
CA ARG A 648 -30.18 -8.76 39.68
C ARG A 648 -30.61 -7.38 40.22
N ARG A 649 -30.44 -6.37 39.36
CA ARG A 649 -31.58 -5.71 38.69
C ARG A 649 -31.17 -5.25 37.30
#